data_AF-A0A956Z239-F1
#
_entry.id   AF-A0A956Z239-F1
#
_cell.length_a   1.000
_cell.length_b   1.000
_cell.length_c   1.000
_cell.angle_alpha   90.00
_cell.angle_beta   90.00
_cell.angle_gamma   90.00
#
_symmetry.space_group_name_H-M   'P 1'
#
loop_
_entity.id
_entity.type
_entity.pdbx_description
1 polymer ?
#
loop_
_entity_poly.entity_id
_entity_poly.type
_entity_poly.pdbx_seq_one_letter_code
_entity_poly.pdbx_strand_id
1 'polypeptide(L)'
;MDVHTHAPSAAQSMTRWERLRTSKGWQRNLRHAGSYALLLAGSAFMLFPMLWIISASFKPGWQIFTQPPIWIPQHWEEVRAGSTNRMISLWQVEVDGEPQKVIELGVRRYTTVIDASKLQEVLSAPTDQLGEAAATDVNGITLNVREWATNGETRQVVALARGDGDTLIVADVAALQAAALRLPLDEVNGGDRAEILIGETEFRGRELAFDGSTLQVIPIGPESQLSVMGAPEIAASALLVPAESLSSAGFAQVGETELPLVAVEGLDGDYITLVSETWQPVIDEAEFDDKAFIAARAQMSETEIKPVNGVVMQVATYTPEDGAPVEVAVLVSGTTQSVVIPVEQATTLRLAQMGGLTSARGDQLNRIPYRVQDGFSEGGEGGETTSVALVGDTREMALVAPSAVVDEAFDVAPEAIQRAMYTQFRFDGYREALQTKVGETYFGTFFVNSFILVVLNAIGHVVSCIVVAYAFARLRAPGKNFFFVILLGTMMLPYPVTLVPVYEIFRDLGMVNTLWPLFLRSFFGNAFLIFMLRQFFMSIPRELEEAARIDGAHVLQIIRHVIVPLSKPAIATVIIFTFWWTWNSFLEPFIYLSSPELFPVSVGLNFFRDQYGTIFYDRLIAASVLSMVPMIVLFFFAQRYFIEGIQLSGLKG
;
A
#
# COMPACT_ATOMS: atom_id res chain seq x y z
N MET A 1 -86.45 27.71 28.83
CA MET A 1 -85.46 28.68 28.34
C MET A 1 -84.89 29.32 29.60
N ASP A 2 -83.68 29.03 30.06
CA ASP A 2 -82.47 28.75 29.30
C ASP A 2 -81.62 27.62 29.90
N VAL A 3 -81.06 26.82 29.01
CA VAL A 3 -80.11 25.74 29.30
C VAL A 3 -78.72 26.35 29.24
N HIS A 4 -78.08 26.58 30.39
CA HIS A 4 -76.66 26.91 30.44
C HIS A 4 -75.83 25.64 30.52
N THR A 5 -75.32 25.23 29.37
CA THR A 5 -74.26 24.23 29.22
C THR A 5 -72.94 24.81 29.75
N HIS A 6 -72.41 24.27 30.84
CA HIS A 6 -71.02 24.48 31.23
C HIS A 6 -70.11 23.68 30.28
N ALA A 7 -69.48 24.36 29.32
CA ALA A 7 -68.36 23.81 28.57
C ALA A 7 -67.12 23.72 29.49
N PRO A 8 -66.41 22.58 29.56
CA PRO A 8 -65.15 22.50 30.28
C PRO A 8 -64.09 23.36 29.59
N SER A 9 -63.25 24.03 30.38
CA SER A 9 -62.19 24.88 29.86
C SER A 9 -61.23 24.09 28.96
N ALA A 10 -60.81 24.69 27.85
CA ALA A 10 -59.90 24.11 26.85
C ALA A 10 -58.51 23.69 27.40
N ALA A 11 -58.26 23.87 28.70
CA ALA A 11 -57.04 23.43 29.37
C ALA A 11 -57.08 21.94 29.80
N GLN A 12 -58.25 21.29 29.79
CA GLN A 12 -58.39 19.91 30.29
C GLN A 12 -58.29 18.81 29.21
N SER A 13 -58.21 19.16 27.92
CA SER A 13 -58.15 18.19 26.81
C SER A 13 -56.79 18.10 26.10
N MET A 14 -55.73 18.71 26.63
CA MET A 14 -54.39 18.57 26.04
C MET A 14 -53.75 17.25 26.45
N THR A 15 -53.45 16.42 25.45
CA THR A 15 -52.73 15.16 25.63
C THR A 15 -51.36 15.42 26.28
N ARG A 16 -50.82 14.45 27.03
CA ARG A 16 -49.51 14.59 27.71
C ARG A 16 -48.38 15.02 26.74
N TRP A 17 -48.51 14.66 25.47
CA TRP A 17 -47.61 15.01 24.38
C TRP A 17 -47.68 16.48 23.96
N GLU A 18 -48.86 17.09 23.94
CA GLU A 18 -49.04 18.51 23.57
C GLU A 18 -48.52 19.46 24.65
N ARG A 19 -48.58 19.07 25.93
CA ARG A 19 -47.98 19.82 27.04
C ARG A 19 -46.45 19.80 27.05
N LEU A 20 -45.82 18.75 26.55
CA LEU A 20 -44.35 18.67 26.48
C LEU A 20 -43.80 19.56 25.38
N ARG A 21 -44.48 19.63 24.23
CA ARG A 21 -44.07 20.38 23.03
C ARG A 21 -44.07 21.91 23.21
N THR A 22 -44.90 22.43 24.11
CA THR A 22 -45.04 23.87 24.41
C THR A 22 -44.16 24.38 25.56
N SER A 23 -43.43 23.48 26.25
CA SER A 23 -42.53 23.90 27.33
C SER A 23 -41.20 24.42 26.77
N LYS A 24 -40.73 25.59 27.25
CA LYS A 24 -39.40 26.16 26.92
C LYS A 24 -38.24 25.16 27.13
N GLY A 25 -38.42 24.17 28.01
CA GLY A 25 -37.45 23.09 28.27
C GLY A 25 -37.32 22.09 27.13
N TRP A 26 -38.40 21.74 26.43
CA TRP A 26 -38.35 20.80 25.31
C TRP A 26 -37.62 21.39 24.10
N GLN A 27 -37.87 22.67 23.77
CA GLN A 27 -37.13 23.38 22.74
C GLN A 27 -35.63 23.50 23.06
N ARG A 28 -35.28 23.69 24.34
CA ARG A 28 -33.88 23.72 24.79
C ARG A 28 -33.22 22.34 24.65
N ASN A 29 -33.90 21.26 25.05
CA ASN A 29 -33.38 19.90 24.92
C ASN A 29 -33.24 19.48 23.44
N LEU A 30 -34.18 19.87 22.57
CA LEU A 30 -34.11 19.61 21.14
C LEU A 30 -32.94 20.35 20.48
N ARG A 31 -32.67 21.60 20.90
CA ARG A 31 -31.48 22.35 20.47
C ARG A 31 -30.19 21.70 20.94
N HIS A 32 -30.12 21.22 22.18
CA HIS A 32 -28.95 20.48 22.67
C HIS A 32 -28.73 19.17 21.92
N ALA A 33 -29.80 18.39 21.69
CA ALA A 33 -29.73 17.18 20.88
C ALA A 33 -29.24 17.47 19.45
N GLY A 34 -29.77 18.52 18.81
CA GLY A 34 -29.30 18.98 17.50
C GLY A 34 -27.82 19.39 17.51
N SER A 35 -27.37 20.14 18.52
CA SER A 35 -25.96 20.52 18.64
C SER A 35 -25.04 19.31 18.88
N TYR A 36 -25.46 18.33 19.69
CA TYR A 36 -24.66 17.13 19.91
C TYR A 36 -24.62 16.24 18.67
N ALA A 37 -25.72 16.12 17.92
CA ALA A 37 -25.72 15.42 16.65
C ALA A 37 -24.76 16.08 15.64
N LEU A 38 -24.77 17.42 15.54
CA LEU A 38 -23.85 18.18 14.70
C LEU A 38 -22.38 17.98 15.13
N LEU A 39 -22.10 18.05 16.44
CA LEU A 39 -20.76 17.85 16.98
C LEU A 39 -20.26 16.42 16.79
N LEU A 40 -21.13 15.42 16.93
CA LEU A 40 -20.80 14.02 16.66
C LEU A 40 -20.51 13.78 15.17
N ALA A 41 -21.34 14.34 14.29
CA ALA A 41 -21.10 14.26 12.85
C ALA A 41 -19.79 14.95 12.45
N GLY A 42 -19.55 16.15 12.98
CA GLY A 42 -18.29 16.88 12.79
C GLY A 42 -17.08 16.11 13.34
N SER A 43 -17.21 15.49 14.50
CA SER A 43 -16.16 14.65 15.10
C SER A 43 -15.88 13.41 14.24
N ALA A 44 -16.93 12.69 13.79
CA ALA A 44 -16.77 11.53 12.92
C ALA A 44 -16.07 11.88 11.60
N PHE A 45 -16.43 13.02 11.00
CA PHE A 45 -15.76 13.53 9.80
C PHE A 45 -14.28 13.87 10.05
N MET A 46 -13.97 14.53 11.18
CA MET A 46 -12.59 14.87 11.54
C MET A 46 -11.74 13.65 11.91
N LEU A 47 -12.35 12.60 12.47
CA LEU A 47 -11.67 11.35 12.82
C LEU A 47 -11.47 10.42 11.63
N PHE A 48 -12.24 10.60 10.55
CA PHE A 48 -12.20 9.72 9.38
C PHE A 48 -10.77 9.55 8.81
N PRO A 49 -9.98 10.61 8.53
CA PRO A 49 -8.62 10.43 8.01
C PRO A 49 -7.70 9.69 8.99
N MET A 50 -7.86 9.92 10.30
CA MET A 50 -7.06 9.26 11.33
C MET A 50 -7.39 7.77 11.44
N LEU A 51 -8.69 7.43 11.44
CA LEU A 51 -9.15 6.04 11.45
C LEU A 51 -8.71 5.31 10.18
N TRP A 52 -8.73 5.99 9.04
CA TRP A 52 -8.22 5.45 7.79
C TRP A 52 -6.71 5.17 7.86
N ILE A 53 -5.91 6.10 8.36
CA ILE A 53 -4.45 5.91 8.53
C ILE A 53 -4.14 4.74 9.46
N ILE A 54 -4.86 4.62 10.59
CA ILE A 54 -4.71 3.49 11.51
C ILE A 54 -5.08 2.17 10.83
N SER A 55 -6.21 2.12 10.13
CA SER A 55 -6.63 0.94 9.38
C SER A 55 -5.62 0.58 8.28
N ALA A 56 -5.18 1.55 7.49
CA ALA A 56 -4.23 1.38 6.40
C ALA A 56 -2.84 0.94 6.87
N SER A 57 -2.44 1.26 8.10
CA SER A 57 -1.15 0.81 8.67
C SER A 57 -1.04 -0.70 8.85
N PHE A 58 -2.17 -1.42 8.84
CA PHE A 58 -2.22 -2.88 8.95
C PHE A 58 -2.46 -3.57 7.60
N LYS A 59 -2.47 -2.81 6.49
CA LYS A 59 -2.81 -3.32 5.16
C LYS A 59 -1.56 -3.45 4.28
N PRO A 60 -1.55 -4.43 3.36
CA PRO A 60 -0.57 -4.45 2.29
C PRO A 60 -0.78 -3.27 1.32
N GLY A 61 0.29 -2.85 0.64
CA GLY A 61 0.28 -1.66 -0.21
C GLY A 61 -0.83 -1.63 -1.28
N TRP A 62 -1.15 -2.78 -1.88
CA TRP A 62 -2.19 -2.90 -2.89
C TRP A 62 -3.58 -2.53 -2.34
N GLN A 63 -3.86 -2.85 -1.07
CA GLN A 63 -5.17 -2.66 -0.44
C GLN A 63 -5.42 -1.20 -0.01
N ILE A 64 -4.37 -0.40 0.11
CA ILE A 64 -4.45 0.99 0.60
C ILE A 64 -5.19 1.89 -0.42
N PHE A 65 -5.14 1.55 -1.71
CA PHE A 65 -5.73 2.36 -2.77
C PHE A 65 -6.85 1.65 -3.54
N THR A 66 -7.36 0.52 -3.05
CA THR A 66 -8.48 -0.20 -3.68
C THR A 66 -9.77 0.62 -3.64
N GLN A 67 -10.57 0.52 -4.71
CA GLN A 67 -11.91 1.09 -4.79
C GLN A 67 -12.93 -0.03 -5.04
N PRO A 68 -13.93 -0.23 -4.17
CA PRO A 68 -14.22 0.53 -2.94
C PRO A 68 -13.17 0.31 -1.83
N PRO A 69 -13.04 1.25 -0.87
CA PRO A 69 -12.10 1.12 0.25
C PRO A 69 -12.42 -0.08 1.14
N ILE A 70 -11.44 -0.96 1.36
CA ILE A 70 -11.59 -2.09 2.27
C ILE A 70 -11.16 -1.64 3.66
N TRP A 71 -12.06 -1.66 4.65
CA TRP A 71 -11.80 -1.13 6.00
C TRP A 71 -11.01 -2.10 6.89
N ILE A 72 -11.32 -3.38 6.78
CA ILE A 72 -10.67 -4.43 7.56
C ILE A 72 -9.62 -5.06 6.66
N PRO A 73 -8.34 -5.13 7.08
CA PRO A 73 -7.29 -5.73 6.27
C PRO A 73 -7.67 -7.15 5.80
N GLN A 74 -7.48 -7.41 4.50
CA GLN A 74 -7.79 -8.69 3.87
C GLN A 74 -6.56 -9.17 3.12
N HIS A 75 -6.28 -10.45 3.24
CA HIS A 75 -5.14 -11.12 2.65
C HIS A 75 -5.64 -12.22 1.73
N TRP A 76 -4.88 -12.47 0.67
CA TRP A 76 -5.20 -13.52 -0.28
C TRP A 76 -5.00 -14.84 0.43
N GLU A 77 -6.00 -15.71 0.40
CA GLU A 77 -5.75 -17.09 0.79
C GLU A 77 -4.83 -17.74 -0.24
N GLU A 78 -3.84 -18.48 0.23
CA GLU A 78 -2.84 -19.09 -0.63
C GLU A 78 -2.56 -20.52 -0.17
N VAL A 79 -2.18 -21.37 -1.13
CA VAL A 79 -1.73 -22.74 -0.89
C VAL A 79 -0.29 -22.90 -1.34
N ARG A 80 0.51 -23.62 -0.55
CA ARG A 80 1.90 -23.91 -0.90
C ARG A 80 1.96 -24.90 -2.07
N ALA A 81 2.80 -24.59 -3.06
CA ALA A 81 3.07 -25.47 -4.18
C ALA A 81 4.16 -26.50 -3.85
N GLY A 82 3.76 -27.75 -3.62
CA GLY A 82 4.64 -28.88 -3.37
C GLY A 82 5.66 -28.62 -2.26
N SER A 83 6.90 -29.02 -2.50
CA SER A 83 8.03 -28.74 -1.59
C SER A 83 8.67 -27.36 -1.82
N THR A 84 8.09 -26.53 -2.69
CA THR A 84 8.63 -25.21 -3.02
C THR A 84 8.10 -24.17 -2.02
N ASN A 85 8.74 -22.99 -1.98
CA ASN A 85 8.25 -21.84 -1.24
C ASN A 85 7.29 -20.96 -2.09
N ARG A 86 6.78 -21.46 -3.21
CA ARG A 86 5.83 -20.72 -4.06
C ARG A 86 4.40 -20.88 -3.52
N MET A 87 3.71 -19.75 -3.30
CA MET A 87 2.34 -19.72 -2.78
C MET A 87 1.34 -19.41 -3.89
N ILE A 88 0.47 -20.34 -4.25
CA ILE A 88 -0.56 -20.14 -5.28
C ILE A 88 -1.79 -19.51 -4.63
N SER A 89 -2.25 -18.38 -5.18
CA SER A 89 -3.44 -17.71 -4.70
C SER A 89 -4.69 -18.54 -4.97
N LEU A 90 -5.53 -18.67 -3.96
CA LEU A 90 -6.82 -19.35 -4.04
C LEU A 90 -7.90 -18.40 -4.55
N TRP A 91 -8.79 -18.99 -5.34
CA TRP A 91 -10.04 -18.39 -5.77
C TRP A 91 -11.19 -19.07 -5.03
N GLN A 92 -12.33 -18.41 -5.02
CA GLN A 92 -13.59 -18.91 -4.49
C GLN A 92 -14.60 -18.88 -5.63
N VAL A 93 -15.20 -20.04 -5.89
CA VAL A 93 -16.24 -20.27 -6.89
C VAL A 93 -17.44 -20.94 -6.22
N GLU A 94 -18.64 -20.70 -6.72
CA GLU A 94 -19.85 -21.35 -6.22
C GLU A 94 -20.17 -22.56 -7.12
N VAL A 95 -20.06 -23.77 -6.55
CA VAL A 95 -20.35 -25.03 -7.23
C VAL A 95 -21.53 -25.68 -6.52
N ASP A 96 -22.61 -25.94 -7.24
CA ASP A 96 -23.86 -26.49 -6.68
C ASP A 96 -24.45 -25.70 -5.49
N GLY A 97 -24.22 -24.39 -5.46
CA GLY A 97 -24.70 -23.49 -4.39
C GLY A 97 -23.81 -23.43 -3.16
N GLU A 98 -22.67 -24.15 -3.15
CA GLU A 98 -21.70 -24.14 -2.05
C GLU A 98 -20.40 -23.46 -2.49
N PRO A 99 -19.82 -22.55 -1.67
CA PRO A 99 -18.55 -21.92 -1.99
C PRO A 99 -17.40 -22.91 -1.84
N GLN A 100 -16.64 -23.11 -2.91
CA GLN A 100 -15.46 -23.95 -2.95
C GLN A 100 -14.21 -23.11 -3.23
N LYS A 101 -13.09 -23.48 -2.59
CA LYS A 101 -11.78 -22.88 -2.84
C LYS A 101 -11.09 -23.66 -3.94
N VAL A 102 -10.55 -22.96 -4.93
CA VAL A 102 -9.95 -23.56 -6.12
C VAL A 102 -8.68 -22.82 -6.53
N ILE A 103 -7.84 -23.48 -7.33
CA ILE A 103 -6.75 -22.84 -8.07
C ILE A 103 -7.10 -22.75 -9.55
N GLU A 104 -6.62 -21.71 -10.22
CA GLU A 104 -6.75 -21.58 -11.67
C GLU A 104 -5.61 -22.34 -12.35
N LEU A 105 -5.96 -23.29 -13.21
CA LEU A 105 -5.03 -24.16 -13.93
C LEU A 105 -4.74 -23.64 -15.34
N GLY A 106 -5.66 -22.87 -15.91
CA GLY A 106 -5.52 -22.32 -17.25
C GLY A 106 -6.72 -21.48 -17.65
N VAL A 107 -6.56 -20.72 -18.73
CA VAL A 107 -7.64 -19.93 -19.34
C VAL A 107 -7.69 -20.23 -20.82
N ARG A 108 -8.90 -20.32 -21.38
CA ARG A 108 -9.08 -20.44 -22.82
C ARG A 108 -10.14 -19.46 -23.29
N ARG A 109 -9.81 -18.75 -24.37
CA ARG A 109 -10.72 -17.82 -25.02
C ARG A 109 -11.38 -18.50 -26.18
N TYR A 110 -12.66 -18.24 -26.33
CA TYR A 110 -13.51 -18.75 -27.39
C TYR A 110 -14.13 -17.58 -28.14
N THR A 111 -14.32 -17.76 -29.43
CA THR A 111 -15.09 -16.85 -30.25
C THR A 111 -16.14 -17.63 -31.02
N THR A 112 -17.30 -17.01 -31.23
CA THR A 112 -18.29 -17.54 -32.15
C THR A 112 -17.84 -17.21 -33.57
N VAL A 113 -17.73 -18.25 -34.38
CA VAL A 113 -17.47 -18.15 -35.81
C VAL A 113 -18.64 -18.71 -36.60
N ILE A 114 -18.83 -18.24 -37.84
CA ILE A 114 -19.74 -18.85 -38.81
C ILE A 114 -18.92 -19.72 -39.75
N ASP A 115 -19.30 -20.99 -39.88
CA ASP A 115 -18.92 -21.84 -41.00
C ASP A 115 -19.58 -21.32 -42.28
N ALA A 116 -18.77 -20.68 -43.13
CA ALA A 116 -19.24 -20.03 -44.34
C ALA A 116 -19.87 -21.00 -45.35
N SER A 117 -19.51 -22.29 -45.30
CA SER A 117 -20.09 -23.30 -46.19
C SER A 117 -21.56 -23.59 -45.89
N LYS A 118 -22.01 -23.27 -44.66
CA LYS A 118 -23.38 -23.52 -44.18
C LYS A 118 -24.30 -22.30 -44.29
N LEU A 119 -23.74 -21.12 -44.56
CA LEU A 119 -24.51 -19.91 -44.75
C LEU A 119 -24.70 -19.65 -46.26
N GLN A 120 -25.91 -19.87 -46.76
CA GLN A 120 -26.20 -19.81 -48.21
C GLN A 120 -26.51 -18.39 -48.72
N GLU A 121 -27.08 -17.52 -47.87
CA GLU A 121 -27.51 -16.17 -48.27
C GLU A 121 -27.35 -15.19 -47.10
N VAL A 122 -27.00 -13.94 -47.44
CA VAL A 122 -26.97 -12.80 -46.53
C VAL A 122 -27.87 -11.69 -47.08
N LEU A 123 -28.48 -10.94 -46.18
CA LEU A 123 -29.44 -9.89 -46.50
C LEU A 123 -28.81 -8.51 -46.28
N SER A 124 -29.27 -7.50 -47.00
CA SER A 124 -28.89 -6.10 -46.76
C SER A 124 -30.05 -5.37 -46.08
N ALA A 125 -29.80 -4.90 -44.85
CA ALA A 125 -30.80 -4.23 -44.02
C ALA A 125 -30.42 -2.74 -43.80
N PRO A 126 -31.31 -1.79 -44.07
CA PRO A 126 -31.11 -0.38 -43.72
C PRO A 126 -30.92 -0.21 -42.21
N THR A 127 -29.92 0.58 -41.81
CA THR A 127 -29.56 0.72 -40.39
C THR A 127 -30.66 1.39 -39.57
N ASP A 128 -31.49 2.24 -40.19
CA ASP A 128 -32.65 2.92 -39.59
C ASP A 128 -33.84 1.99 -39.31
N GLN A 129 -33.84 0.78 -39.88
CA GLN A 129 -34.86 -0.25 -39.67
C GLN A 129 -34.43 -1.34 -38.68
N LEU A 130 -33.19 -1.25 -38.17
CA LEU A 130 -32.63 -2.19 -37.20
C LEU A 130 -32.73 -1.64 -35.78
N GLY A 131 -33.19 -2.48 -34.86
CA GLY A 131 -33.16 -2.22 -33.43
C GLY A 131 -31.73 -2.18 -32.85
N GLU A 132 -31.65 -1.87 -31.56
CA GLU A 132 -30.40 -1.96 -30.81
C GLU A 132 -29.92 -3.42 -30.74
N ALA A 133 -28.60 -3.62 -30.77
CA ALA A 133 -28.00 -4.94 -30.64
C ALA A 133 -28.07 -5.42 -29.19
N ALA A 134 -28.58 -6.63 -28.98
CA ALA A 134 -28.59 -7.30 -27.69
C ALA A 134 -27.85 -8.65 -27.78
N ALA A 135 -26.95 -8.90 -26.82
CA ALA A 135 -26.32 -10.22 -26.69
C ALA A 135 -27.40 -11.23 -26.26
N THR A 136 -27.73 -12.15 -27.16
CA THR A 136 -28.79 -13.15 -26.96
C THR A 136 -28.18 -14.54 -27.11
N ASP A 137 -28.48 -15.43 -26.16
CA ASP A 137 -28.11 -16.84 -26.28
C ASP A 137 -29.09 -17.57 -27.22
N VAL A 138 -28.52 -18.24 -28.23
CA VAL A 138 -29.28 -19.03 -29.21
C VAL A 138 -28.67 -20.44 -29.22
N ASN A 139 -29.26 -21.35 -28.44
CA ASN A 139 -28.81 -22.74 -28.27
C ASN A 139 -27.33 -22.88 -27.85
N GLY A 140 -26.89 -22.09 -26.87
CA GLY A 140 -25.53 -22.13 -26.32
C GLY A 140 -24.51 -21.29 -27.10
N ILE A 141 -24.96 -20.53 -28.10
CA ILE A 141 -24.13 -19.59 -28.85
C ILE A 141 -24.64 -18.17 -28.61
N THR A 142 -23.80 -17.32 -28.03
CA THR A 142 -24.12 -15.90 -27.84
C THR A 142 -23.92 -15.13 -29.15
N LEU A 143 -24.99 -14.48 -29.61
CA LEU A 143 -25.03 -13.69 -30.84
C LEU A 143 -25.50 -12.25 -30.54
N ASN A 144 -24.99 -11.28 -31.30
CA ASN A 144 -25.45 -9.89 -31.23
C ASN A 144 -26.71 -9.72 -32.10
N VAL A 145 -27.86 -10.04 -31.53
CA VAL A 145 -29.15 -10.07 -32.24
C VAL A 145 -29.75 -8.66 -32.28
N ARG A 146 -30.30 -8.30 -33.44
CA ARG A 146 -31.09 -7.09 -33.69
C ARG A 146 -32.46 -7.49 -34.21
N GLU A 147 -33.48 -6.74 -33.82
CA GLU A 147 -34.79 -6.84 -34.45
C GLU A 147 -34.79 -6.03 -35.75
N TRP A 148 -35.24 -6.65 -36.85
CA TRP A 148 -35.43 -6.00 -38.14
C TRP A 148 -36.90 -6.06 -38.52
N ALA A 149 -37.54 -4.90 -38.60
CA ALA A 149 -38.94 -4.78 -38.99
C ALA A 149 -39.05 -4.43 -40.49
N THR A 150 -39.56 -5.36 -41.29
CA THR A 150 -39.75 -5.16 -42.74
C THR A 150 -41.17 -5.58 -43.15
N ASN A 151 -41.90 -4.69 -43.83
CA ASN A 151 -43.22 -4.96 -44.43
C ASN A 151 -44.26 -5.65 -43.50
N GLY A 152 -44.23 -5.35 -42.19
CA GLY A 152 -45.18 -5.90 -41.21
C GLY A 152 -44.75 -7.22 -40.55
N GLU A 153 -43.58 -7.75 -40.90
CA GLU A 153 -42.93 -8.88 -40.22
C GLU A 153 -41.71 -8.37 -39.43
N THR A 154 -41.48 -8.94 -38.23
CA THR A 154 -40.27 -8.68 -37.43
C THR A 154 -39.41 -9.93 -37.45
N ARG A 155 -38.14 -9.78 -37.84
CA ARG A 155 -37.15 -10.86 -37.88
C ARG A 155 -36.02 -10.56 -36.91
N GLN A 156 -35.40 -11.61 -36.39
CA GLN A 156 -34.20 -11.49 -35.60
C GLN A 156 -32.98 -11.78 -36.48
N VAL A 157 -32.08 -10.81 -36.57
CA VAL A 157 -30.91 -10.88 -37.45
C VAL A 157 -29.64 -10.51 -36.70
N VAL A 158 -28.50 -10.98 -37.18
CA VAL A 158 -27.17 -10.58 -36.68
C VAL A 158 -26.44 -9.85 -37.80
N ALA A 159 -25.86 -8.69 -37.48
CA ALA A 159 -25.03 -7.94 -38.42
C ALA A 159 -23.65 -8.59 -38.54
N LEU A 160 -23.26 -8.94 -39.78
CA LEU A 160 -22.03 -9.64 -40.10
C LEU A 160 -20.96 -8.69 -40.66
N ALA A 161 -21.37 -7.71 -41.45
CA ALA A 161 -20.49 -6.72 -42.05
C ALA A 161 -21.22 -5.40 -42.33
N ARG A 162 -20.46 -4.36 -42.66
CA ARG A 162 -21.02 -3.11 -43.17
C ARG A 162 -21.27 -3.25 -44.67
N GLY A 163 -22.47 -2.92 -45.13
CA GLY A 163 -22.84 -2.90 -46.54
C GLY A 163 -22.59 -1.54 -47.20
N ASP A 164 -23.10 -1.39 -48.42
CA ASP A 164 -23.02 -0.12 -49.16
C ASP A 164 -23.97 0.94 -48.57
N GLY A 165 -23.51 2.18 -48.48
CA GLY A 165 -24.29 3.28 -47.91
C GLY A 165 -24.50 3.15 -46.40
N ASP A 166 -25.76 3.31 -45.96
CA ASP A 166 -26.17 3.21 -44.54
C ASP A 166 -26.90 1.88 -44.26
N THR A 167 -26.35 0.79 -44.83
CA THR A 167 -26.89 -0.57 -44.67
C THR A 167 -25.90 -1.47 -43.92
N LEU A 168 -26.44 -2.49 -43.24
CA LEU A 168 -25.67 -3.59 -42.66
C LEU A 168 -25.99 -4.87 -43.42
N ILE A 169 -24.95 -5.68 -43.66
CA ILE A 169 -25.12 -7.05 -44.14
C ILE A 169 -25.46 -7.91 -42.94
N VAL A 170 -26.65 -8.52 -42.96
CA VAL A 170 -27.22 -9.26 -41.85
C VAL A 170 -27.58 -10.69 -42.27
N ALA A 171 -27.61 -11.62 -41.32
CA ALA A 171 -28.14 -12.96 -41.52
C ALA A 171 -29.22 -13.28 -40.47
N ASP A 172 -30.24 -14.02 -40.87
CA ASP A 172 -31.30 -14.48 -39.96
C ASP A 172 -30.72 -15.39 -38.87
N VAL A 173 -31.16 -15.19 -37.62
CA VAL A 173 -30.71 -15.99 -36.47
C VAL A 173 -30.90 -17.49 -36.69
N ALA A 174 -31.99 -17.90 -37.35
CA ALA A 174 -32.25 -19.31 -37.66
C ALA A 174 -31.23 -19.92 -38.65
N ALA A 175 -30.74 -19.14 -39.62
CA ALA A 175 -29.71 -19.60 -40.55
C ALA A 175 -28.34 -19.67 -39.86
N LEU A 176 -28.05 -18.70 -38.99
CA LEU A 176 -26.84 -18.67 -38.19
C LEU A 176 -26.78 -19.80 -37.17
N GLN A 177 -27.92 -20.24 -36.64
CA GLN A 177 -27.94 -21.34 -35.68
C GLN A 177 -27.33 -22.64 -36.24
N ALA A 178 -27.49 -22.92 -37.53
CA ALA A 178 -26.92 -24.11 -38.17
C ALA A 178 -25.45 -23.92 -38.61
N ALA A 179 -25.01 -22.66 -38.76
CA ALA A 179 -23.70 -22.30 -39.27
C ALA A 179 -22.72 -21.83 -38.18
N ALA A 180 -23.20 -21.40 -37.02
CA ALA A 180 -22.38 -20.89 -35.94
C ALA A 180 -21.72 -22.02 -35.17
N LEU A 181 -20.43 -21.84 -34.88
CA LEU A 181 -19.58 -22.73 -34.11
C LEU A 181 -18.84 -21.89 -33.07
N ARG A 182 -18.62 -22.46 -31.88
CA ARG A 182 -17.75 -21.86 -30.88
C ARG A 182 -16.39 -22.53 -30.98
N LEU A 183 -15.36 -21.77 -31.33
CA LEU A 183 -14.00 -22.28 -31.51
C LEU A 183 -13.00 -21.55 -30.61
N PRO A 184 -11.90 -22.21 -30.21
CA PRO A 184 -10.78 -21.56 -29.55
C PRO A 184 -10.24 -20.38 -30.36
N LEU A 185 -10.09 -19.23 -29.71
CA LEU A 185 -9.72 -17.98 -30.37
C LEU A 185 -8.31 -18.03 -30.97
N ASP A 186 -7.39 -18.74 -30.33
CA ASP A 186 -6.03 -18.96 -30.80
C ASP A 186 -5.98 -19.82 -32.07
N GLU A 187 -6.80 -20.87 -32.16
CA GLU A 187 -6.95 -21.68 -33.37
C GLU A 187 -7.52 -20.85 -34.53
N VAL A 188 -8.58 -20.08 -34.28
CA VAL A 188 -9.16 -19.18 -35.28
C VAL A 188 -8.15 -18.12 -35.73
N ASN A 189 -7.34 -17.58 -34.82
CA ASN A 189 -6.32 -16.59 -35.14
C ASN A 189 -5.10 -17.18 -35.87
N GLY A 190 -4.77 -18.43 -35.58
CA GLY A 190 -3.71 -19.21 -36.21
C GLY A 190 -4.03 -19.66 -37.64
N GLY A 191 -5.32 -19.72 -37.99
CA GLY A 191 -5.76 -19.99 -39.37
C GLY A 191 -5.29 -18.94 -40.37
N ASP A 192 -5.12 -19.35 -41.62
CA ASP A 192 -4.71 -18.47 -42.72
C ASP A 192 -5.81 -17.45 -43.01
N ARG A 193 -5.43 -16.21 -43.34
CA ARG A 193 -6.41 -15.19 -43.72
C ARG A 193 -7.01 -15.54 -45.07
N ALA A 194 -8.34 -15.51 -45.16
CA ALA A 194 -9.08 -15.81 -46.38
C ALA A 194 -10.14 -14.74 -46.66
N GLU A 195 -10.34 -14.45 -47.95
CA GLU A 195 -11.49 -13.71 -48.45
C GLU A 195 -12.59 -14.73 -48.78
N ILE A 196 -13.71 -14.65 -48.07
CA ILE A 196 -14.79 -15.63 -48.11
C ILE A 196 -16.00 -14.98 -48.77
N LEU A 197 -16.52 -15.60 -49.82
CA LEU A 197 -17.65 -15.07 -50.57
C LEU A 197 -18.94 -15.79 -50.16
N ILE A 198 -19.91 -15.05 -49.62
CA ILE A 198 -21.25 -15.56 -49.26
C ILE A 198 -22.28 -14.77 -50.06
N GLY A 199 -23.00 -15.45 -50.96
CA GLY A 199 -23.86 -14.80 -51.95
C GLY A 199 -23.02 -13.93 -52.90
N GLU A 200 -23.24 -12.62 -52.89
CA GLU A 200 -22.44 -11.64 -53.64
C GLU A 200 -21.52 -10.78 -52.73
N THR A 201 -21.51 -11.05 -51.42
CA THR A 201 -20.76 -10.26 -50.44
C THR A 201 -19.47 -10.95 -50.05
N GLU A 202 -18.37 -10.19 -50.05
CA GLU A 202 -17.07 -10.65 -49.60
C GLU A 202 -16.87 -10.35 -48.11
N PHE A 203 -16.47 -11.37 -47.36
CA PHE A 203 -16.17 -11.31 -45.94
C PHE A 203 -14.71 -11.60 -45.69
N ARG A 204 -14.14 -10.93 -44.68
CA ARG A 204 -12.83 -11.26 -44.16
C ARG A 204 -12.97 -12.38 -43.14
N GLY A 205 -12.38 -13.52 -43.43
CA GLY A 205 -12.43 -14.68 -42.55
C GLY A 205 -11.09 -15.39 -42.43
N ARG A 206 -11.16 -16.63 -42.00
CA ARG A 206 -10.03 -17.50 -41.72
C ARG A 206 -10.26 -18.87 -42.32
N GLU A 207 -9.21 -19.49 -42.81
CA GLU A 207 -9.17 -20.88 -43.24
C GLU A 207 -8.40 -21.67 -42.18
N LEU A 208 -9.05 -22.65 -41.55
CA LEU A 208 -8.42 -23.49 -40.53
C LEU A 208 -8.66 -24.97 -40.81
N ALA A 209 -7.71 -25.80 -40.37
CA ALA A 209 -7.88 -27.25 -40.36
C ALA A 209 -8.76 -27.63 -39.17
N PHE A 210 -9.94 -28.16 -39.43
CA PHE A 210 -10.91 -28.59 -38.42
C PHE A 210 -11.48 -29.96 -38.78
N ASP A 211 -11.35 -30.93 -37.86
CA ASP A 211 -11.82 -32.32 -38.03
C ASP A 211 -11.37 -32.99 -39.35
N GLY A 212 -10.09 -32.81 -39.70
CA GLY A 212 -9.50 -33.38 -40.92
C GLY A 212 -9.94 -32.72 -42.23
N SER A 213 -10.69 -31.61 -42.16
CA SER A 213 -11.18 -30.84 -43.30
C SER A 213 -10.79 -29.36 -43.20
N THR A 214 -10.82 -28.65 -44.32
CA THR A 214 -10.60 -27.21 -44.35
C THR A 214 -11.92 -26.49 -44.09
N LEU A 215 -11.96 -25.72 -43.00
CA LEU A 215 -13.12 -24.93 -42.59
C LEU A 215 -12.85 -23.44 -42.85
N GLN A 216 -13.73 -22.80 -43.63
CA GLN A 216 -13.71 -21.36 -43.86
C GLN A 216 -14.67 -20.69 -42.89
N VAL A 217 -14.14 -19.84 -42.02
CA VAL A 217 -14.90 -19.25 -40.92
C VAL A 217 -14.86 -17.73 -40.88
N ILE A 218 -15.97 -17.13 -40.44
CA ILE A 218 -16.08 -15.68 -40.20
C ILE A 218 -16.32 -15.46 -38.70
N PRO A 219 -15.42 -14.80 -37.96
CA PRO A 219 -15.65 -14.48 -36.55
C PRO A 219 -16.72 -13.39 -36.41
N ILE A 220 -17.74 -13.64 -35.60
CA ILE A 220 -18.95 -12.79 -35.51
C ILE A 220 -19.40 -12.47 -34.09
N GLY A 221 -18.95 -13.25 -33.10
CA GLY A 221 -19.46 -13.16 -31.73
C GLY A 221 -18.56 -12.40 -30.78
N PRO A 222 -19.09 -12.00 -29.62
CA PRO A 222 -18.27 -11.55 -28.51
C PRO A 222 -17.29 -12.66 -28.10
N GLU A 223 -16.06 -12.27 -27.77
CA GLU A 223 -15.10 -13.20 -27.15
C GLU A 223 -15.64 -13.61 -25.77
N SER A 224 -15.60 -14.90 -25.49
CA SER A 224 -15.89 -15.46 -24.16
C SER A 224 -14.62 -16.10 -23.63
N GLN A 225 -14.41 -16.04 -22.32
CA GLN A 225 -13.28 -16.69 -21.67
C GLN A 225 -13.84 -17.70 -20.68
N LEU A 226 -13.22 -18.87 -20.60
CA LEU A 226 -13.45 -19.86 -19.55
C LEU A 226 -12.14 -20.11 -18.83
N SER A 227 -12.20 -20.23 -17.51
CA SER A 227 -11.06 -20.61 -16.68
C SER A 227 -11.23 -22.05 -16.21
N VAL A 228 -10.15 -22.83 -16.31
CA VAL A 228 -10.09 -24.20 -15.76
C VAL A 228 -9.72 -24.10 -14.29
N MET A 229 -10.60 -24.60 -13.42
CA MET A 229 -10.44 -24.59 -11.98
C MET A 229 -10.19 -25.99 -11.47
N GLY A 230 -9.29 -26.10 -10.49
CA GLY A 230 -8.96 -27.36 -9.85
C GLY A 230 -8.88 -27.25 -8.33
N ALA A 231 -8.89 -28.40 -7.67
CA ALA A 231 -8.80 -28.48 -6.21
C ALA A 231 -7.44 -27.92 -5.70
N PRO A 232 -7.40 -27.25 -4.53
CA PRO A 232 -6.15 -26.74 -3.96
C PRO A 232 -5.06 -27.82 -3.76
N GLU A 233 -5.46 -29.09 -3.58
CA GLU A 233 -4.58 -30.24 -3.40
C GLU A 233 -3.65 -30.49 -4.60
N ILE A 234 -4.05 -30.04 -5.79
CA ILE A 234 -3.20 -30.09 -7.00
C ILE A 234 -1.89 -29.34 -6.76
N ALA A 235 -1.94 -28.21 -6.06
CA ALA A 235 -0.74 -27.45 -5.72
C ALA A 235 0.24 -28.27 -4.87
N ALA A 236 -0.23 -29.14 -3.98
CA ALA A 236 0.64 -29.97 -3.14
C ALA A 236 1.45 -31.00 -3.93
N SER A 237 1.02 -31.34 -5.14
CA SER A 237 1.74 -32.26 -6.05
C SER A 237 2.69 -31.53 -7.01
N ALA A 238 2.82 -30.22 -6.87
CA ALA A 238 3.57 -29.39 -7.79
C ALA A 238 5.09 -29.56 -7.66
N LEU A 239 5.79 -29.54 -8.79
CA LEU A 239 7.24 -29.66 -8.91
C LEU A 239 7.78 -28.43 -9.63
N LEU A 240 8.91 -27.89 -9.17
CA LEU A 240 9.60 -26.79 -9.85
C LEU A 240 10.65 -27.36 -10.81
N VAL A 241 10.51 -27.05 -12.09
CA VAL A 241 11.39 -27.55 -13.15
C VAL A 241 11.87 -26.40 -14.04
N PRO A 242 13.05 -26.49 -14.68
CA PRO A 242 13.48 -25.50 -15.66
C PRO A 242 12.49 -25.42 -16.81
N ALA A 243 12.08 -24.22 -17.23
CA ALA A 243 11.09 -24.08 -18.30
C ALA A 243 11.54 -24.69 -19.64
N GLU A 244 12.86 -24.74 -19.88
CA GLU A 244 13.47 -25.37 -21.06
C GLU A 244 13.36 -26.90 -21.10
N SER A 245 13.04 -27.54 -19.98
CA SER A 245 12.82 -29.00 -19.90
C SER A 245 11.41 -29.43 -20.33
N LEU A 246 10.54 -28.48 -20.65
CA LEU A 246 9.15 -28.73 -21.02
C LEU A 246 8.98 -28.89 -22.53
N SER A 247 8.18 -29.88 -22.93
CA SER A 247 7.75 -30.10 -24.31
C SER A 247 6.24 -30.34 -24.39
N SER A 248 5.59 -30.01 -25.50
CA SER A 248 4.13 -30.18 -25.65
C SER A 248 3.74 -31.65 -25.68
N ALA A 249 2.72 -32.02 -24.90
CA ALA A 249 2.20 -33.38 -24.77
C ALA A 249 0.69 -33.48 -25.12
N GLY A 250 0.14 -32.50 -25.85
CA GLY A 250 -1.27 -32.48 -26.25
C GLY A 250 -2.18 -31.73 -25.28
N PHE A 251 -3.44 -32.18 -25.17
CA PHE A 251 -4.48 -31.50 -24.38
C PHE A 251 -5.36 -32.51 -23.63
N ALA A 252 -5.82 -32.13 -22.44
CA ALA A 252 -6.84 -32.84 -21.68
C ALA A 252 -8.17 -32.08 -21.74
N GLN A 253 -9.26 -32.77 -22.09
CA GLN A 253 -10.61 -32.17 -22.10
C GLN A 253 -11.14 -32.01 -20.67
N VAL A 254 -11.58 -30.80 -20.32
CA VAL A 254 -12.17 -30.44 -19.01
C VAL A 254 -13.43 -29.61 -19.28
N GLY A 255 -14.62 -30.18 -19.08
CA GLY A 255 -15.88 -29.48 -19.41
C GLY A 255 -15.93 -29.02 -20.87
N GLU A 256 -16.22 -27.74 -21.11
CA GLU A 256 -16.20 -27.14 -22.46
C GLU A 256 -14.81 -26.70 -22.92
N THR A 257 -13.76 -26.88 -22.10
CA THR A 257 -12.41 -26.42 -22.37
C THR A 257 -11.38 -27.55 -22.46
N GLU A 258 -10.20 -27.22 -22.96
CA GLU A 258 -9.05 -28.14 -22.93
C GLU A 258 -7.85 -27.47 -22.26
N LEU A 259 -7.16 -28.26 -21.46
CA LEU A 259 -5.99 -27.87 -20.69
C LEU A 259 -4.73 -28.41 -21.39
N PRO A 260 -3.73 -27.56 -21.70
CA PRO A 260 -2.51 -28.01 -22.36
C PRO A 260 -1.70 -28.91 -21.44
N LEU A 261 -1.24 -30.04 -21.99
CA LEU A 261 -0.36 -30.99 -21.34
C LEU A 261 1.09 -30.76 -21.80
N VAL A 262 2.02 -30.99 -20.89
CA VAL A 262 3.46 -30.95 -21.13
C VAL A 262 4.14 -32.21 -20.63
N ALA A 263 5.15 -32.67 -21.36
CA ALA A 263 6.07 -33.69 -20.90
C ALA A 263 7.33 -33.00 -20.36
N VAL A 264 7.84 -33.50 -19.22
CA VAL A 264 9.03 -32.95 -18.56
C VAL A 264 10.21 -33.89 -18.79
N GLU A 265 11.32 -33.37 -19.29
CA GLU A 265 12.52 -34.17 -19.51
C GLU A 265 12.98 -34.86 -18.21
N GLY A 266 13.07 -36.19 -18.24
CA GLY A 266 13.51 -37.01 -17.11
C GLY A 266 12.43 -37.41 -16.11
N LEU A 267 11.16 -37.04 -16.35
CA LEU A 267 10.01 -37.51 -15.57
C LEU A 267 9.05 -38.34 -16.46
N ASP A 268 8.41 -39.33 -15.86
CA ASP A 268 7.42 -40.17 -16.54
C ASP A 268 6.01 -39.57 -16.40
N GLY A 269 5.27 -39.50 -17.52
CA GLY A 269 3.88 -39.06 -17.57
C GLY A 269 3.71 -37.63 -18.07
N ASP A 270 2.44 -37.22 -18.19
CA ASP A 270 2.05 -35.90 -18.64
C ASP A 270 1.77 -34.99 -17.44
N TYR A 271 2.05 -33.70 -17.62
CA TYR A 271 1.94 -32.68 -16.59
C TYR A 271 1.14 -31.49 -17.11
N ILE A 272 0.64 -30.67 -16.21
CA ILE A 272 0.09 -29.35 -16.50
C ILE A 272 1.02 -28.30 -15.93
N THR A 273 1.17 -27.18 -16.64
CA THR A 273 1.90 -26.03 -16.13
C THR A 273 0.97 -25.17 -15.30
N LEU A 274 1.23 -25.08 -13.99
CA LEU A 274 0.47 -24.21 -13.09
C LEU A 274 0.87 -22.75 -13.24
N VAL A 275 2.18 -22.49 -13.29
CA VAL A 275 2.72 -21.14 -13.50
C VAL A 275 4.13 -21.21 -14.08
N SER A 276 4.45 -20.31 -15.02
CA SER A 276 5.81 -20.09 -15.52
C SER A 276 6.27 -18.70 -15.11
N GLU A 277 7.41 -18.62 -14.44
CA GLU A 277 7.91 -17.37 -13.88
C GLU A 277 9.43 -17.32 -13.90
N THR A 278 9.96 -16.09 -13.85
CA THR A 278 11.38 -15.84 -13.68
C THR A 278 11.76 -15.94 -12.19
N TRP A 279 12.80 -16.70 -11.90
CA TRP A 279 13.40 -16.87 -10.57
C TRP A 279 14.84 -16.34 -10.56
N GLN A 280 15.27 -15.85 -9.41
CA GLN A 280 16.59 -15.26 -9.18
C GLN A 280 17.27 -16.02 -8.05
N PRO A 281 18.55 -16.41 -8.21
CA PRO A 281 19.34 -16.88 -7.07
C PRO A 281 19.53 -15.76 -6.04
N VAL A 282 19.33 -16.10 -4.77
CA VAL A 282 19.50 -15.18 -3.64
C VAL A 282 20.31 -15.85 -2.54
N ILE A 283 21.02 -15.04 -1.76
CA ILE A 283 21.83 -15.46 -0.62
C ILE A 283 21.60 -14.47 0.52
N ASP A 284 21.63 -14.90 1.78
CA ASP A 284 21.40 -14.00 2.90
C ASP A 284 22.47 -12.91 2.95
N GLU A 285 22.07 -11.65 3.15
CA GLU A 285 22.98 -10.49 3.12
C GLU A 285 24.11 -10.64 4.15
N ALA A 286 23.81 -11.15 5.34
CA ALA A 286 24.83 -11.39 6.36
C ALA A 286 25.87 -12.45 5.95
N GLU A 287 25.47 -13.48 5.20
CA GLU A 287 26.41 -14.47 4.65
C GLU A 287 27.20 -13.86 3.48
N PHE A 288 26.54 -13.08 2.63
CA PHE A 288 27.18 -12.34 1.55
C PHE A 288 28.27 -11.40 2.07
N ASP A 289 27.96 -10.56 3.06
CA ASP A 289 28.88 -9.55 3.59
C ASP A 289 30.07 -10.17 4.33
N ASP A 290 29.89 -11.32 4.98
CA ASP A 290 30.94 -12.00 5.74
C ASP A 290 31.82 -12.91 4.87
N LYS A 291 31.24 -13.57 3.85
CA LYS A 291 31.91 -14.63 3.08
C LYS A 291 32.25 -14.28 1.63
N ALA A 292 31.55 -13.33 1.02
CA ALA A 292 31.81 -12.96 -0.36
C ALA A 292 33.04 -12.05 -0.48
N PHE A 293 33.79 -12.18 -1.57
CA PHE A 293 34.95 -11.35 -1.84
C PHE A 293 35.11 -11.10 -3.33
N ILE A 294 35.98 -10.14 -3.68
CA ILE A 294 36.29 -9.83 -5.08
C ILE A 294 37.42 -10.71 -5.58
N ALA A 295 37.17 -11.43 -6.67
CA ALA A 295 38.19 -12.15 -7.42
C ALA A 295 38.48 -11.45 -8.76
N ALA A 296 39.76 -11.27 -9.08
CA ALA A 296 40.17 -10.78 -10.39
C ALA A 296 39.98 -11.87 -11.44
N ARG A 297 39.53 -11.50 -12.65
CA ARG A 297 39.30 -12.46 -13.75
C ARG A 297 40.53 -13.30 -14.08
N ALA A 298 41.73 -12.73 -13.93
CA ALA A 298 43.02 -13.39 -14.17
C ALA A 298 43.36 -14.48 -13.14
N GLN A 299 42.76 -14.45 -11.95
CA GLN A 299 42.96 -15.43 -10.88
C GLN A 299 41.91 -16.56 -10.91
N MET A 300 41.01 -16.53 -11.90
CA MET A 300 39.90 -17.47 -12.03
C MET A 300 40.04 -18.30 -13.30
N SER A 301 39.70 -19.59 -13.21
CA SER A 301 39.55 -20.45 -14.38
C SER A 301 38.39 -20.02 -15.29
N GLU A 302 38.17 -20.74 -16.39
CA GLU A 302 36.87 -20.69 -17.07
C GLU A 302 35.75 -21.15 -16.13
N THR A 303 34.56 -20.60 -16.34
CA THR A 303 33.37 -20.92 -15.54
C THR A 303 32.70 -22.16 -16.10
N GLU A 304 32.28 -23.04 -15.21
CA GLU A 304 31.45 -24.21 -15.49
C GLU A 304 30.09 -24.05 -14.82
N ILE A 305 29.03 -24.58 -15.43
CA ILE A 305 27.68 -24.54 -14.87
C ILE A 305 27.52 -25.76 -13.95
N LYS A 306 27.41 -25.53 -12.64
CA LYS A 306 27.32 -26.59 -11.62
C LYS A 306 26.30 -26.25 -10.53
N PRO A 307 25.64 -27.25 -9.91
CA PRO A 307 24.79 -27.02 -8.75
C PRO A 307 25.62 -26.63 -7.52
N VAL A 308 25.25 -25.53 -6.88
CA VAL A 308 25.77 -25.03 -5.60
C VAL A 308 24.59 -24.90 -4.66
N ASN A 309 24.58 -25.67 -3.57
CA ASN A 309 23.44 -25.75 -2.65
C ASN A 309 22.08 -26.00 -3.35
N GLY A 310 22.06 -26.84 -4.40
CA GLY A 310 20.86 -27.11 -5.19
C GLY A 310 20.50 -26.02 -6.21
N VAL A 311 21.21 -24.90 -6.26
CA VAL A 311 21.04 -23.84 -7.26
C VAL A 311 22.13 -23.94 -8.30
N VAL A 312 21.77 -24.06 -9.57
CA VAL A 312 22.77 -24.08 -10.64
C VAL A 312 23.45 -22.70 -10.74
N MET A 313 24.77 -22.64 -10.67
CA MET A 313 25.55 -21.39 -10.68
C MET A 313 26.73 -21.50 -11.65
N GLN A 314 27.28 -20.35 -12.05
CA GLN A 314 28.60 -20.32 -12.68
C GLN A 314 29.66 -20.52 -11.59
N VAL A 315 30.49 -21.55 -11.75
CA VAL A 315 31.50 -21.95 -10.77
C VAL A 315 32.88 -21.91 -11.45
N ALA A 316 33.86 -21.35 -10.76
CA ALA A 316 35.25 -21.31 -11.23
C ALA A 316 36.21 -21.70 -10.11
N THR A 317 37.42 -22.12 -10.48
CA THR A 317 38.52 -22.26 -9.52
C THR A 317 39.22 -20.92 -9.37
N TYR A 318 39.23 -20.38 -8.15
CA TYR A 318 39.98 -19.17 -7.77
C TYR A 318 41.32 -19.58 -7.16
N THR A 319 42.42 -19.00 -7.65
CA THR A 319 43.77 -19.24 -7.11
C THR A 319 44.34 -17.94 -6.55
N PRO A 320 44.44 -17.77 -5.22
CA PRO A 320 45.06 -16.62 -4.59
C PRO A 320 46.57 -16.56 -4.92
N GLU A 321 47.19 -15.38 -4.87
CA GLU A 321 48.64 -15.22 -5.13
C GLU A 321 49.52 -16.09 -4.21
N ASP A 322 49.11 -16.26 -2.95
CA ASP A 322 49.83 -17.06 -1.92
C ASP A 322 48.93 -18.14 -1.27
N GLY A 323 48.03 -18.78 -2.04
CA GLY A 323 47.05 -19.71 -1.48
C GLY A 323 46.75 -20.95 -2.31
N ALA A 324 46.06 -21.91 -1.70
CA ALA A 324 45.55 -23.08 -2.40
C ALA A 324 44.37 -22.68 -3.30
N PRO A 325 44.20 -23.34 -4.47
CA PRO A 325 43.00 -23.15 -5.29
C PRO A 325 41.73 -23.52 -4.53
N VAL A 326 40.70 -22.69 -4.64
CA VAL A 326 39.39 -22.89 -4.02
C VAL A 326 38.32 -22.80 -5.10
N GLU A 327 37.34 -23.70 -5.06
CA GLU A 327 36.18 -23.62 -5.96
C GLU A 327 35.21 -22.54 -5.44
N VAL A 328 34.86 -21.59 -6.31
CA VAL A 328 34.03 -20.43 -5.96
C VAL A 328 32.85 -20.31 -6.91
N ALA A 329 31.69 -19.97 -6.36
CA ALA A 329 30.51 -19.60 -7.13
C ALA A 329 30.56 -18.11 -7.47
N VAL A 330 30.25 -17.76 -8.72
CA VAL A 330 30.16 -16.38 -9.18
C VAL A 330 28.80 -15.81 -8.79
N LEU A 331 28.81 -14.87 -7.84
CA LEU A 331 27.61 -14.21 -7.33
C LEU A 331 27.25 -12.98 -8.15
N VAL A 332 28.23 -12.17 -8.52
CA VAL A 332 28.03 -11.01 -9.40
C VAL A 332 29.11 -11.03 -10.48
N SER A 333 28.67 -11.26 -11.71
CA SER A 333 29.55 -11.32 -12.88
C SER A 333 30.04 -9.93 -13.25
N GLY A 334 31.35 -9.79 -13.48
CA GLY A 334 31.93 -8.58 -14.02
C GLY A 334 33.07 -8.85 -15.01
N THR A 335 33.41 -7.86 -15.82
CA THR A 335 34.34 -8.04 -16.95
C THR A 335 35.79 -8.21 -16.52
N THR A 336 36.21 -7.49 -15.47
CA THR A 336 37.59 -7.54 -14.94
C THR A 336 37.66 -8.19 -13.56
N GLN A 337 36.59 -8.06 -12.77
CA GLN A 337 36.46 -8.53 -11.41
C GLN A 337 35.04 -9.05 -11.22
N SER A 338 34.89 -10.08 -10.41
CA SER A 338 33.59 -10.64 -10.05
C SER A 338 33.50 -10.78 -8.53
N VAL A 339 32.28 -10.70 -8.00
CA VAL A 339 32.02 -11.07 -6.60
C VAL A 339 31.79 -12.56 -6.55
N VAL A 340 32.54 -13.24 -5.71
CA VAL A 340 32.52 -14.70 -5.59
C VAL A 340 32.40 -15.13 -4.14
N ILE A 341 31.91 -16.35 -3.92
CA ILE A 341 31.85 -17.00 -2.61
C ILE A 341 32.40 -18.43 -2.72
N PRO A 342 33.17 -18.95 -1.76
CA PRO A 342 33.56 -20.36 -1.75
C PRO A 342 32.33 -21.26 -1.78
N VAL A 343 32.33 -22.29 -2.64
CA VAL A 343 31.17 -23.18 -2.83
C VAL A 343 30.71 -23.81 -1.51
N GLU A 344 31.65 -24.19 -0.65
CA GLU A 344 31.36 -24.79 0.67
C GLU A 344 30.75 -23.80 1.68
N GLN A 345 30.85 -22.48 1.43
CA GLN A 345 30.36 -21.42 2.32
C GLN A 345 29.03 -20.81 1.86
N ALA A 346 28.54 -21.16 0.67
CA ALA A 346 27.28 -20.67 0.12
C ALA A 346 26.08 -21.44 0.70
N THR A 347 25.91 -21.44 2.02
CA THR A 347 24.94 -22.32 2.70
C THR A 347 23.51 -21.81 2.64
N THR A 348 23.32 -20.50 2.44
CA THR A 348 21.99 -19.87 2.33
C THR A 348 21.56 -19.64 0.88
N LEU A 349 22.37 -20.03 -0.10
CA LEU A 349 22.07 -19.84 -1.52
C LEU A 349 20.84 -20.65 -1.93
N ARG A 350 19.85 -19.98 -2.52
CA ARG A 350 18.56 -20.59 -2.94
C ARG A 350 17.91 -19.79 -4.07
N LEU A 351 16.87 -20.35 -4.69
CA LEU A 351 16.07 -19.65 -5.70
C LEU A 351 14.90 -18.90 -5.05
N ALA A 352 14.68 -17.66 -5.47
CA ALA A 352 13.54 -16.84 -5.10
C ALA A 352 12.79 -16.33 -6.34
N GLN A 353 11.47 -16.21 -6.23
CA GLN A 353 10.63 -15.67 -7.30
C GLN A 353 10.89 -14.17 -7.51
N MET A 354 11.09 -13.73 -8.76
CA MET A 354 11.36 -12.32 -9.06
C MET A 354 10.24 -11.37 -8.60
N GLY A 355 8.98 -11.81 -8.60
CA GLY A 355 7.85 -11.03 -8.11
C GLY A 355 7.96 -10.62 -6.64
N GLY A 356 8.69 -11.38 -5.82
CA GLY A 356 8.97 -11.06 -4.41
C GLY A 356 10.18 -10.13 -4.21
N LEU A 357 10.90 -9.76 -5.26
CA LEU A 357 12.16 -9.00 -5.23
C LEU A 357 12.00 -7.59 -5.83
N THR A 358 10.83 -6.99 -5.64
CA THR A 358 10.42 -5.74 -6.32
C THR A 358 10.99 -4.46 -5.71
N SER A 359 11.53 -4.52 -4.50
CA SER A 359 12.00 -3.35 -3.74
C SER A 359 13.50 -3.41 -3.41
N ALA A 360 14.29 -4.07 -4.25
CA ALA A 360 15.71 -4.24 -3.98
C ALA A 360 16.46 -2.89 -4.06
N ARG A 361 17.18 -2.55 -3.00
CA ARG A 361 18.07 -1.38 -2.96
C ARG A 361 19.42 -1.70 -3.61
N GLY A 362 20.07 -0.69 -4.19
CA GLY A 362 21.45 -0.82 -4.66
C GLY A 362 22.43 -0.76 -3.50
N ASP A 363 23.43 -1.61 -3.53
CA ASP A 363 24.57 -1.62 -2.60
C ASP A 363 25.88 -1.87 -3.37
N GLN A 364 27.03 -1.73 -2.72
CA GLN A 364 28.34 -1.90 -3.35
C GLN A 364 29.33 -2.62 -2.46
N LEU A 365 29.86 -3.74 -2.96
CA LEU A 365 31.03 -4.39 -2.37
C LEU A 365 32.27 -3.90 -3.12
N ASN A 366 33.10 -3.08 -2.47
CA ASN A 366 34.35 -2.54 -3.05
C ASN A 366 34.14 -1.92 -4.46
N ARG A 367 33.05 -1.15 -4.63
CA ARG A 367 32.60 -0.49 -5.87
C ARG A 367 31.94 -1.38 -6.94
N ILE A 368 31.79 -2.68 -6.70
CA ILE A 368 30.97 -3.53 -7.56
C ILE A 368 29.51 -3.42 -7.08
N PRO A 369 28.59 -2.88 -7.91
CA PRO A 369 27.21 -2.74 -7.52
C PRO A 369 26.52 -4.11 -7.47
N TYR A 370 25.75 -4.33 -6.41
CA TYR A 370 24.81 -5.44 -6.28
C TYR A 370 23.48 -4.91 -5.76
N ARG A 371 22.47 -5.79 -5.71
CA ARG A 371 21.14 -5.43 -5.21
C ARG A 371 20.81 -6.26 -3.98
N VAL A 372 20.20 -5.64 -2.99
CA VAL A 372 19.73 -6.27 -1.75
C VAL A 372 18.24 -6.05 -1.62
N GLN A 373 17.48 -7.13 -1.41
CA GLN A 373 16.10 -7.07 -1.01
C GLN A 373 16.03 -7.13 0.52
N ASP A 374 15.62 -6.03 1.15
CA ASP A 374 15.35 -6.01 2.59
C ASP A 374 13.99 -6.63 2.91
N GLY A 375 13.93 -7.37 4.02
CA GLY A 375 12.68 -7.94 4.53
C GLY A 375 12.09 -9.04 3.64
N PHE A 376 12.92 -9.77 2.90
CA PHE A 376 12.50 -10.91 2.10
C PHE A 376 11.95 -12.02 3.00
N SER A 377 10.74 -12.49 2.71
CA SER A 377 10.06 -13.58 3.41
C SER A 377 9.92 -14.78 2.48
N GLU A 378 10.38 -15.95 2.92
CA GLU A 378 10.16 -17.20 2.20
C GLU A 378 8.72 -17.67 2.36
N GLY A 379 8.00 -17.85 1.24
CA GLY A 379 6.65 -18.40 1.27
C GLY A 379 5.53 -17.40 1.54
N GLY A 380 5.72 -16.13 1.18
CA GLY A 380 4.67 -15.11 1.25
C GLY A 380 4.65 -14.31 2.54
N GLU A 381 3.53 -13.63 2.81
CA GLU A 381 3.37 -12.70 3.94
C GLU A 381 3.35 -13.45 5.30
N GLY A 382 4.19 -13.03 6.25
CA GLY A 382 4.21 -13.54 7.64
C GLY A 382 5.32 -14.56 7.98
N GLY A 383 6.20 -14.90 7.04
CA GLY A 383 7.41 -15.69 7.29
C GLY A 383 8.52 -14.90 7.99
N GLU A 384 9.59 -15.59 8.41
CA GLU A 384 10.77 -14.92 8.97
C GLU A 384 11.43 -14.07 7.87
N THR A 385 11.48 -12.76 8.10
CA THR A 385 12.04 -11.82 7.14
C THR A 385 13.54 -11.69 7.32
N THR A 386 14.29 -11.84 6.23
CA THR A 386 15.74 -11.65 6.16
C THR A 386 16.09 -10.71 5.01
N SER A 387 17.24 -10.03 5.09
CA SER A 387 17.76 -9.28 3.94
C SER A 387 18.55 -10.26 3.06
N VAL A 388 18.31 -10.23 1.75
CA VAL A 388 18.96 -11.13 0.79
C VAL A 388 19.62 -10.35 -0.34
N ALA A 389 20.84 -10.74 -0.72
CA ALA A 389 21.52 -10.26 -1.90
C ALA A 389 21.03 -11.01 -3.15
N LEU A 390 20.71 -10.28 -4.21
CA LEU A 390 20.36 -10.84 -5.52
C LEU A 390 21.65 -11.18 -6.27
N VAL A 391 21.80 -12.46 -6.63
CA VAL A 391 23.05 -13.03 -7.16
C VAL A 391 22.80 -13.94 -8.37
N GLY A 392 23.79 -14.11 -9.23
CA GLY A 392 23.68 -14.91 -10.44
C GLY A 392 22.69 -14.37 -11.46
N ASP A 393 22.44 -15.18 -12.49
CA ASP A 393 21.52 -14.85 -13.57
C ASP A 393 20.09 -15.34 -13.25
N THR A 394 19.09 -14.59 -13.71
CA THR A 394 17.69 -15.01 -13.65
C THR A 394 17.44 -16.25 -14.51
N ARG A 395 16.47 -17.07 -14.12
CA ARG A 395 16.05 -18.26 -14.86
C ARG A 395 14.55 -18.38 -15.00
N GLU A 396 14.11 -18.86 -16.14
CA GLU A 396 12.72 -19.26 -16.35
C GLU A 396 12.48 -20.64 -15.73
N MET A 397 11.58 -20.68 -14.75
CA MET A 397 11.16 -21.90 -14.07
C MET A 397 9.66 -22.08 -14.28
N ALA A 398 9.25 -23.33 -14.38
CA ALA A 398 7.86 -23.71 -14.46
C ALA A 398 7.49 -24.57 -13.24
N LEU A 399 6.36 -24.25 -12.65
CA LEU A 399 5.73 -25.09 -11.65
C LEU A 399 4.74 -26.01 -12.36
N VAL A 400 4.97 -27.32 -12.29
CA VAL A 400 4.18 -28.33 -12.98
C VAL A 400 3.51 -29.28 -12.01
N ALA A 401 2.30 -29.76 -12.32
CA ALA A 401 1.60 -30.79 -11.56
C ALA A 401 1.23 -31.97 -12.46
N PRO A 402 1.22 -33.22 -11.95
CA PRO A 402 0.83 -34.38 -12.76
C PRO A 402 -0.58 -34.21 -13.35
N SER A 403 -0.81 -34.61 -14.60
CA SER A 403 -2.14 -34.49 -15.22
C SER A 403 -3.21 -35.32 -14.50
N ALA A 404 -2.81 -36.44 -13.89
CA ALA A 404 -3.71 -37.34 -13.15
C ALA A 404 -4.37 -36.72 -11.91
N VAL A 405 -3.86 -35.59 -11.38
CA VAL A 405 -4.52 -34.89 -10.26
C VAL A 405 -5.57 -33.88 -10.72
N VAL A 406 -5.76 -33.75 -12.04
CA VAL A 406 -6.62 -32.74 -12.68
C VAL A 406 -7.97 -33.34 -13.11
N ASP A 407 -8.20 -34.62 -12.84
CA ASP A 407 -9.43 -35.33 -13.25
C ASP A 407 -10.72 -34.71 -12.71
N GLU A 408 -10.65 -34.03 -11.57
CA GLU A 408 -11.78 -33.32 -10.95
C GLU A 408 -11.84 -31.82 -11.29
N ALA A 409 -11.01 -31.36 -12.23
CA ALA A 409 -11.08 -29.97 -12.68
C ALA A 409 -12.37 -29.70 -13.47
N PHE A 410 -12.78 -28.44 -13.49
CA PHE A 410 -14.00 -27.99 -14.16
C PHE A 410 -13.82 -26.56 -14.69
N ASP A 411 -14.62 -26.18 -15.68
CA ASP A 411 -14.59 -24.84 -16.25
C ASP A 411 -15.57 -23.89 -15.55
N VAL A 412 -15.12 -22.66 -15.37
CA VAL A 412 -15.88 -21.60 -14.70
C VAL A 412 -15.84 -20.34 -15.53
N ALA A 413 -16.99 -19.67 -15.66
CA ALA A 413 -17.08 -18.36 -16.26
C ALA A 413 -16.38 -17.31 -15.36
N PRO A 414 -15.59 -16.37 -15.92
CA PRO A 414 -14.81 -15.39 -15.16
C PRO A 414 -15.60 -14.60 -14.12
N GLU A 415 -16.88 -14.33 -14.39
CA GLU A 415 -17.77 -13.56 -13.52
C GLU A 415 -18.14 -14.30 -12.23
N ALA A 416 -18.04 -15.64 -12.24
CA ALA A 416 -18.30 -16.49 -11.07
C ALA A 416 -17.06 -16.68 -10.18
N ILE A 417 -15.89 -16.17 -10.59
CA ILE A 417 -14.63 -16.32 -9.87
C ILE A 417 -14.40 -15.12 -8.97
N GLN A 418 -14.23 -15.37 -7.68
CA GLN A 418 -13.85 -14.35 -6.70
C GLN A 418 -12.51 -14.71 -6.05
N ARG A 419 -11.72 -13.73 -5.61
CA ARG A 419 -10.51 -14.03 -4.84
C ARG A 419 -10.89 -14.58 -3.47
N ALA A 420 -10.31 -15.70 -3.07
CA ALA A 420 -10.46 -16.17 -1.70
C ALA A 420 -9.65 -15.25 -0.77
N MET A 421 -10.31 -14.72 0.25
CA MET A 421 -9.76 -13.69 1.14
C MET A 421 -10.03 -14.03 2.59
N TYR A 422 -9.07 -13.77 3.47
CA TYR A 422 -9.24 -13.88 4.91
C TYR A 422 -8.79 -12.61 5.63
N THR A 423 -9.28 -12.42 6.85
CA THR A 423 -8.93 -11.24 7.66
C THR A 423 -7.65 -11.51 8.44
N GLN A 424 -6.62 -10.69 8.21
CA GLN A 424 -5.37 -10.73 8.96
C GLN A 424 -4.81 -9.31 9.09
N PHE A 425 -4.36 -8.94 10.28
CA PHE A 425 -3.69 -7.65 10.51
C PHE A 425 -2.19 -7.82 10.28
N ARG A 426 -1.63 -7.09 9.31
CA ARG A 426 -0.19 -7.14 9.01
C ARG A 426 0.56 -6.20 9.94
N PHE A 427 1.48 -6.75 10.74
CA PHE A 427 2.35 -5.97 11.63
C PHE A 427 3.76 -5.75 11.04
N ASP A 428 4.09 -6.45 9.96
CA ASP A 428 5.42 -6.38 9.34
C ASP A 428 5.77 -4.97 8.88
N GLY A 429 4.78 -4.20 8.38
CA GLY A 429 4.98 -2.79 8.01
C GLY A 429 5.57 -1.93 9.13
N TYR A 430 5.26 -2.23 10.41
CA TYR A 430 5.85 -1.54 11.56
C TYR A 430 7.30 -1.96 11.83
N ARG A 431 7.58 -3.27 11.74
CA ARG A 431 8.94 -3.81 11.89
C ARG A 431 9.84 -3.29 10.77
N GLU A 432 9.39 -3.41 9.53
CA GLU A 432 10.05 -2.89 8.33
C GLU A 432 10.29 -1.38 8.44
N ALA A 433 9.29 -0.60 8.91
CA ALA A 433 9.46 0.83 9.11
C ALA A 433 10.58 1.16 10.12
N LEU A 434 10.66 0.45 11.25
CA LEU A 434 11.70 0.68 12.26
C LEU A 434 13.10 0.23 11.79
N GLN A 435 13.16 -0.80 10.95
CA GLN A 435 14.39 -1.35 10.38
C GLN A 435 14.85 -0.62 9.11
N THR A 436 14.01 0.22 8.52
CA THR A 436 14.37 1.03 7.35
C THR A 436 15.58 1.89 7.68
N LYS A 437 16.64 1.76 6.85
CA LYS A 437 17.90 2.49 7.00
C LYS A 437 17.93 3.73 6.11
N VAL A 438 18.52 4.80 6.63
CA VAL A 438 18.93 5.98 5.87
C VAL A 438 20.43 6.16 6.09
N GLY A 439 21.24 5.86 5.07
CA GLY A 439 22.67 5.63 5.29
C GLY A 439 22.88 4.43 6.21
N GLU A 440 23.68 4.61 7.27
CA GLU A 440 23.95 3.60 8.30
C GLU A 440 22.95 3.65 9.48
N THR A 441 21.95 4.55 9.44
CA THR A 441 21.09 4.84 10.58
C THR A 441 19.68 4.26 10.43
N TYR A 442 19.23 3.52 11.44
CA TYR A 442 17.85 3.01 11.52
C TYR A 442 16.85 4.12 11.89
N PHE A 443 15.63 4.02 11.34
CA PHE A 443 14.54 4.97 11.62
C PHE A 443 14.25 5.14 13.13
N GLY A 444 14.41 4.08 13.93
CA GLY A 444 14.25 4.14 15.39
C GLY A 444 15.14 5.20 16.08
N THR A 445 16.34 5.47 15.55
CA THR A 445 17.27 6.48 16.08
C THR A 445 16.68 7.89 15.99
N PHE A 446 15.85 8.16 14.98
CA PHE A 446 15.26 9.49 14.79
C PHE A 446 14.26 9.85 15.88
N PHE A 447 13.59 8.86 16.50
CA PHE A 447 12.78 9.09 17.70
C PHE A 447 13.64 9.57 18.87
N VAL A 448 14.81 8.95 19.07
CA VAL A 448 15.74 9.33 20.15
C VAL A 448 16.20 10.77 19.95
N ASN A 449 16.59 11.14 18.73
CA ASN A 449 16.97 12.51 18.39
C ASN A 449 15.83 13.51 18.66
N SER A 450 14.60 13.18 18.25
CA SER A 450 13.42 13.99 18.55
C SER A 450 13.20 14.17 20.04
N PHE A 451 13.33 13.10 20.85
CA PHE A 451 13.20 13.20 22.30
C PHE A 451 14.31 14.03 22.94
N ILE A 452 15.56 13.89 22.50
CA ILE A 452 16.68 14.71 22.96
C ILE A 452 16.37 16.19 22.72
N LEU A 453 15.94 16.56 21.50
CA LEU A 453 15.57 17.93 21.17
C LEU A 453 14.40 18.45 22.01
N VAL A 454 13.37 17.63 22.23
CA VAL A 454 12.23 18.00 23.08
C VAL A 454 12.70 18.32 24.50
N VAL A 455 13.51 17.45 25.10
CA VAL A 455 14.00 17.62 26.48
C VAL A 455 14.87 18.87 26.60
N LEU A 456 15.81 19.07 25.67
CA LEU A 456 16.69 20.23 25.68
C LEU A 456 15.91 21.54 25.50
N ASN A 457 14.97 21.58 24.55
CA ASN A 457 14.11 22.75 24.34
C ASN A 457 13.19 23.00 25.54
N ALA A 458 12.63 21.96 26.15
CA ALA A 458 11.76 22.09 27.32
C ALA A 458 12.53 22.69 28.51
N ILE A 459 13.75 22.21 28.78
CA ILE A 459 14.62 22.77 29.82
C ILE A 459 14.91 24.24 29.52
N GLY A 460 15.36 24.56 28.30
CA GLY A 460 15.69 25.93 27.91
C GLY A 460 14.52 26.88 28.08
N HIS A 461 13.36 26.55 27.49
CA HIS A 461 12.15 27.35 27.60
C HIS A 461 11.67 27.52 29.03
N VAL A 462 11.60 26.45 29.83
CA VAL A 462 11.14 26.53 31.22
C VAL A 462 12.04 27.45 32.03
N VAL A 463 13.36 27.23 31.97
CA VAL A 463 14.32 28.03 32.74
C VAL A 463 14.30 29.49 32.30
N SER A 464 14.46 29.76 31.01
CA SER A 464 14.57 31.13 30.50
C SER A 464 13.26 31.90 30.67
N CYS A 465 12.12 31.28 30.34
CA CYS A 465 10.84 31.98 30.32
C CYS A 465 10.32 32.26 31.73
N ILE A 466 10.55 31.37 32.71
CA ILE A 466 10.17 31.63 34.11
C ILE A 466 10.92 32.84 34.65
N VAL A 467 12.24 32.92 34.43
CA VAL A 467 13.05 34.03 34.93
C VAL A 467 12.59 35.36 34.33
N VAL A 468 12.43 35.40 33.00
CA VAL A 468 12.03 36.63 32.30
C VAL A 468 10.58 37.03 32.62
N ALA A 469 9.66 36.07 32.63
CA ALA A 469 8.26 36.34 32.98
C ALA A 469 8.10 36.83 34.42
N TYR A 470 8.83 36.25 35.37
CA TYR A 470 8.82 36.69 36.77
C TYR A 470 9.33 38.14 36.89
N ALA A 471 10.41 38.48 36.19
CA ALA A 471 10.94 39.84 36.18
C ALA A 471 9.90 40.85 35.67
N PHE A 472 9.21 40.56 34.56
CA PHE A 472 8.18 41.45 34.03
C PHE A 472 6.92 41.52 34.91
N ALA A 473 6.51 40.41 35.52
CA ALA A 473 5.31 40.33 36.35
C ALA A 473 5.50 40.99 37.73
N ARG A 474 6.62 40.72 38.40
CA ARG A 474 6.80 41.01 39.84
C ARG A 474 7.81 42.09 40.16
N LEU A 475 8.91 42.17 39.42
CA LEU A 475 9.96 43.14 39.71
C LEU A 475 9.56 44.55 39.23
N ARG A 476 10.05 45.56 39.96
CA ARG A 476 9.93 46.98 39.60
C ARG A 476 11.25 47.39 38.96
N ALA A 477 11.22 47.73 37.68
CA ALA A 477 12.38 48.22 36.94
C ALA A 477 11.94 49.38 36.03
N PRO A 478 12.76 50.42 35.87
CA PRO A 478 12.46 51.51 34.94
C PRO A 478 12.38 50.97 33.50
N GLY A 479 11.40 51.43 32.72
CA GLY A 479 11.25 51.04 31.31
C GLY A 479 10.71 49.61 31.06
N LYS A 480 10.36 48.83 32.09
CA LYS A 480 9.95 47.42 31.90
C LYS A 480 8.79 47.21 30.92
N ASN A 481 7.83 48.13 30.88
CA ASN A 481 6.69 48.02 29.97
C ASN A 481 7.12 48.24 28.51
N PHE A 482 8.10 49.12 28.27
CA PHE A 482 8.66 49.34 26.94
C PHE A 482 9.39 48.10 26.43
N PHE A 483 10.27 47.49 27.23
CA PHE A 483 10.94 46.24 26.86
C PHE A 483 9.96 45.08 26.68
N PHE A 484 8.88 45.05 27.46
CA PHE A 484 7.82 44.06 27.28
C PHE A 484 7.08 44.22 25.94
N VAL A 485 6.80 45.46 25.53
CA VAL A 485 6.21 45.75 24.21
C VAL A 485 7.16 45.34 23.08
N ILE A 486 8.47 45.61 23.20
CA ILE A 486 9.48 45.13 22.24
C ILE A 486 9.44 43.60 22.15
N LEU A 487 9.42 42.91 23.29
CA LEU A 487 9.33 41.44 23.34
C LEU A 487 8.06 40.90 22.67
N LEU A 488 6.92 41.58 22.81
CA LEU A 488 5.71 41.19 22.07
C LEU A 488 5.83 41.47 20.57
N GLY A 489 6.51 42.56 20.19
CA GLY A 489 6.79 42.89 18.80
C GLY A 489 7.56 41.81 18.05
N THR A 490 8.41 41.02 18.72
CA THR A 490 9.15 39.93 18.06
C THR A 490 8.25 38.79 17.59
N MET A 491 7.04 38.64 18.15
CA MET A 491 6.07 37.66 17.65
C MET A 491 5.50 37.99 16.28
N MET A 492 5.58 39.26 15.88
CA MET A 492 5.07 39.73 14.59
C MET A 492 6.06 39.44 13.44
N LEU A 493 7.29 39.02 13.76
CA LEU A 493 8.29 38.67 12.77
C LEU A 493 7.95 37.29 12.16
N PRO A 494 7.75 37.19 10.84
CA PRO A 494 7.48 35.92 10.20
C PRO A 494 8.75 35.06 10.19
N TYR A 495 8.60 33.78 10.50
CA TYR A 495 9.70 32.81 10.60
C TYR A 495 10.64 32.79 9.36
N PRO A 496 10.14 32.81 8.10
CA PRO A 496 11.02 32.82 6.93
C PRO A 496 11.97 34.01 6.83
N VAL A 497 11.63 35.15 7.43
CA VAL A 497 12.47 36.37 7.39
C VAL A 497 13.68 36.24 8.33
N THR A 498 13.52 35.53 9.45
CA THR A 498 14.62 35.31 10.40
C THR A 498 15.45 34.06 10.06
N LEU A 499 14.94 33.19 9.19
CA LEU A 499 15.58 31.93 8.82
C LEU A 499 17.01 32.10 8.28
N VAL A 500 17.18 32.87 7.20
CA VAL A 500 18.50 33.04 6.54
C VAL A 500 19.52 33.68 7.49
N PRO A 501 19.23 34.82 8.17
CA PRO A 501 20.18 35.41 9.09
C PRO A 501 20.59 34.49 10.25
N VAL A 502 19.64 33.74 10.81
CA VAL A 502 19.95 32.82 11.92
C VAL A 502 20.78 31.63 11.44
N TYR A 503 20.52 31.13 10.23
CA TYR A 503 21.35 30.09 9.62
C TYR A 503 22.80 30.57 9.45
N GLU A 504 23.00 31.79 8.94
CA GLU A 504 24.34 32.36 8.79
C GLU A 504 25.08 32.47 10.13
N ILE A 505 24.41 32.90 11.19
CA ILE A 505 25.00 32.95 12.53
C ILE A 505 25.52 31.58 12.97
N PHE A 506 24.71 30.52 12.83
CA PHE A 506 25.14 29.18 13.25
C PHE A 506 26.18 28.56 12.31
N ARG A 507 26.13 28.88 11.01
CA ARG A 507 27.17 28.50 10.05
C ARG A 507 28.51 29.11 10.43
N ASP A 508 28.53 30.42 10.70
CA ASP A 508 29.74 31.16 11.04
C ASP A 508 30.31 30.73 12.40
N LEU A 509 29.46 30.23 13.31
CA LEU A 509 29.85 29.60 14.57
C LEU A 509 30.29 28.13 14.41
N GLY A 510 30.22 27.54 13.22
CA GLY A 510 30.57 26.13 12.97
C GLY A 510 29.61 25.12 13.61
N MET A 511 28.37 25.51 13.87
CA MET A 511 27.35 24.69 14.55
C MET A 511 26.34 24.05 13.59
N VAL A 512 26.46 24.26 12.28
CA VAL A 512 25.65 23.55 11.28
C VAL A 512 26.06 22.07 11.24
N ASN A 513 25.11 21.20 10.94
CA ASN A 513 25.22 19.75 11.05
C ASN A 513 25.51 19.26 12.48
N THR A 514 24.93 19.96 13.47
CA THR A 514 24.89 19.56 14.88
C THR A 514 23.50 19.87 15.45
N LEU A 515 23.18 19.35 16.64
CA LEU A 515 21.89 19.67 17.30
C LEU A 515 21.83 21.08 17.89
N TRP A 516 22.95 21.79 18.04
CA TRP A 516 23.02 23.10 18.71
C TRP A 516 22.02 24.14 18.20
N PRO A 517 21.85 24.36 16.88
CA PRO A 517 20.93 25.38 16.36
C PRO A 517 19.47 25.14 16.76
N LEU A 518 19.12 23.86 16.99
CA LEU A 518 17.75 23.38 17.20
C LEU A 518 17.28 23.48 18.65
N PHE A 519 18.18 23.67 19.61
CA PHE A 519 17.78 23.82 21.02
C PHE A 519 18.37 25.05 21.71
N LEU A 520 19.53 25.55 21.29
CA LEU A 520 20.24 26.61 22.02
C LEU A 520 19.39 27.89 22.14
N ARG A 521 18.61 28.20 21.10
CA ARG A 521 17.72 29.37 21.07
C ARG A 521 16.65 29.35 22.17
N SER A 522 16.23 28.16 22.62
CA SER A 522 15.23 28.02 23.69
C SER A 522 15.69 28.63 25.03
N PHE A 523 17.01 28.71 25.26
CA PHE A 523 17.59 29.30 26.47
C PHE A 523 17.60 30.84 26.46
N PHE A 524 17.28 31.47 25.32
CA PHE A 524 17.21 32.94 25.19
C PHE A 524 15.78 33.48 25.31
N GLY A 525 14.82 32.61 25.65
CA GLY A 525 13.43 33.00 25.87
C GLY A 525 12.58 32.98 24.61
N ASN A 526 11.33 32.58 24.79
CA ASN A 526 10.31 32.62 23.75
C ASN A 526 9.24 33.63 24.16
N ALA A 527 8.97 34.62 23.31
CA ALA A 527 8.07 35.72 23.63
C ALA A 527 6.67 35.24 24.06
N PHE A 528 6.14 34.18 23.45
CA PHE A 528 4.80 33.66 23.73
C PHE A 528 4.74 32.98 25.09
N LEU A 529 5.71 32.12 25.36
CA LEU A 529 5.81 31.44 26.65
C LEU A 529 6.06 32.43 27.78
N ILE A 530 6.86 33.48 27.55
CA ILE A 530 7.09 34.57 28.51
C ILE A 530 5.79 35.34 28.76
N PHE A 531 5.06 35.73 27.71
CA PHE A 531 3.79 36.43 27.85
C PHE A 531 2.79 35.59 28.66
N MET A 532 2.62 34.32 28.31
CA MET A 532 1.70 33.40 28.98
C MET A 532 2.05 33.21 30.47
N LEU A 533 3.30 32.89 30.78
CA LEU A 533 3.76 32.74 32.16
C LEU A 533 3.61 34.05 32.94
N ARG A 534 3.86 35.20 32.31
CA ARG A 534 3.69 36.51 32.95
C ARG A 534 2.22 36.74 33.32
N GLN A 535 1.27 36.43 32.43
CA GLN A 535 -0.16 36.55 32.74
C GLN A 535 -0.54 35.67 33.93
N PHE A 536 -0.04 34.44 33.98
CA PHE A 536 -0.26 33.53 35.09
C PHE A 536 0.37 34.05 36.39
N PHE A 537 1.63 34.50 36.36
CA PHE A 537 2.29 35.03 37.55
C PHE A 537 1.58 36.26 38.10
N MET A 538 0.94 37.08 37.25
CA MET A 538 0.17 38.23 37.73
C MET A 538 -1.10 37.85 38.52
N SER A 539 -1.66 36.65 38.33
CA SER A 539 -2.84 36.19 39.08
C SER A 539 -2.49 35.64 40.48
N ILE A 540 -1.23 35.28 40.72
CA ILE A 540 -0.78 34.80 42.03
C ILE A 540 -0.83 35.96 43.04
N PRO A 541 -1.42 35.79 44.24
CA PRO A 541 -1.44 36.82 45.29
C PRO A 541 -0.02 37.24 45.71
N ARG A 542 0.21 38.53 45.97
CA ARG A 542 1.55 39.05 46.31
C ARG A 542 1.98 38.75 47.74
N GLU A 543 0.99 38.54 48.61
CA GLU A 543 1.14 38.28 50.05
C GLU A 543 1.99 37.02 50.29
N LEU A 544 1.91 36.03 49.40
CA LEU A 544 2.73 34.81 49.47
C LEU A 544 4.23 35.10 49.29
N GLU A 545 4.58 36.05 48.43
CA GLU A 545 5.98 36.45 48.21
C GLU A 545 6.48 37.38 49.31
N GLU A 546 5.60 38.24 49.85
CA GLU A 546 5.91 39.10 50.99
C GLU A 546 6.16 38.28 52.25
N ALA A 547 5.33 37.26 52.52
CA ALA A 547 5.55 36.30 53.61
C ALA A 547 6.90 35.58 53.47
N ALA A 548 7.19 35.02 52.29
CA ALA A 548 8.49 34.37 52.05
C ALA A 548 9.68 35.32 52.23
N ARG A 549 9.52 36.62 51.89
CA ARG A 549 10.57 37.63 52.11
C ARG A 549 10.74 37.97 53.59
N ILE A 550 9.66 37.97 54.38
CA ILE A 550 9.72 38.11 55.84
C ILE A 550 10.48 36.91 56.45
N ASP A 551 10.31 35.71 55.89
CA ASP A 551 11.06 34.50 56.25
C ASP A 551 12.53 34.49 55.75
N GLY A 552 13.00 35.58 55.14
CA GLY A 552 14.38 35.75 54.67
C GLY A 552 14.68 35.14 53.30
N ALA A 553 13.67 34.71 52.53
CA ALA A 553 13.88 34.16 51.20
C ALA A 553 14.34 35.22 50.19
N HIS A 554 15.42 34.95 49.46
CA HIS A 554 15.84 35.78 48.33
C HIS A 554 15.05 35.44 47.05
N VAL A 555 15.18 36.27 46.00
CA VAL A 555 14.34 36.18 44.79
C VAL A 555 14.37 34.80 44.12
N LEU A 556 15.54 34.16 43.97
CA LEU A 556 15.63 32.82 43.37
C LEU A 556 14.97 31.75 44.26
N GLN A 557 15.05 31.89 45.59
CA GLN A 557 14.32 31.02 46.52
C GLN A 557 12.80 31.20 46.39
N ILE A 558 12.32 32.45 46.24
CA ILE A 558 10.89 32.72 46.02
C ILE A 558 10.43 32.11 44.69
N ILE A 559 11.21 32.27 43.61
CA ILE A 559 10.90 31.65 42.32
C ILE A 559 10.80 30.14 42.47
N ARG A 560 11.82 29.50 43.05
CA ARG A 560 11.90 28.03 43.16
C ARG A 560 10.86 27.42 44.10
N HIS A 561 10.61 28.03 45.27
CA HIS A 561 9.80 27.42 46.33
C HIS A 561 8.36 27.95 46.40
N VAL A 562 8.08 29.12 45.82
CA VAL A 562 6.73 29.71 45.83
C VAL A 562 6.13 29.73 44.42
N ILE A 563 6.80 30.38 43.47
CA ILE A 563 6.22 30.61 42.12
C ILE A 563 6.13 29.32 41.32
N VAL A 564 7.21 28.54 41.22
CA VAL A 564 7.27 27.31 40.43
C VAL A 564 6.22 26.28 40.89
N PRO A 565 6.06 25.97 42.19
CA PRO A 565 5.06 25.01 42.64
C PRO A 565 3.61 25.45 42.37
N LEU A 566 3.32 26.74 42.51
CA LEU A 566 1.99 27.30 42.23
C LEU A 566 1.71 27.39 40.72
N SER A 567 2.77 27.43 39.91
CA SER A 567 2.68 27.59 38.46
C SER A 567 2.79 26.27 37.69
N LYS A 568 2.70 25.13 38.37
CA LYS A 568 2.73 23.80 37.73
C LYS A 568 1.78 23.69 36.52
N PRO A 569 0.51 24.16 36.56
CA PRO A 569 -0.37 24.10 35.39
C PRO A 569 0.16 24.93 34.21
N ALA A 570 0.66 26.14 34.45
CA ALA A 570 1.20 26.99 33.40
C ALA A 570 2.54 26.47 32.83
N ILE A 571 3.40 25.90 33.69
CA ILE A 571 4.65 25.26 33.29
C ILE A 571 4.35 23.99 32.47
N ALA A 572 3.33 23.21 32.84
CA ALA A 572 2.88 22.08 32.03
C ALA A 572 2.49 22.54 30.62
N THR A 573 1.75 23.64 30.49
CA THR A 573 1.42 24.24 29.19
C THR A 573 2.67 24.63 28.39
N VAL A 574 3.71 25.17 29.03
CA VAL A 574 5.00 25.45 28.37
C VAL A 574 5.64 24.18 27.82
N ILE A 575 5.67 23.11 28.62
CA ILE A 575 6.26 21.82 28.22
C ILE A 575 5.45 21.21 27.06
N ILE A 576 4.11 21.25 27.13
CA ILE A 576 3.23 20.71 26.10
C ILE A 576 3.45 21.43 24.76
N PHE A 577 3.44 22.77 24.75
CA PHE A 577 3.71 23.52 23.51
C PHE A 577 5.12 23.27 22.98
N THR A 578 6.11 23.18 23.87
CA THR A 578 7.49 22.90 23.47
C THR A 578 7.61 21.52 22.85
N PHE A 579 6.98 20.50 23.44
CA PHE A 579 6.92 19.16 22.87
C PHE A 579 6.27 19.19 21.50
N TRP A 580 5.06 19.76 21.39
CA TRP A 580 4.30 19.79 20.14
C TRP A 580 5.08 20.48 19.01
N TRP A 581 5.67 21.66 19.27
CA TRP A 581 6.48 22.38 18.29
C TRP A 581 7.73 21.61 17.88
N THR A 582 8.48 21.08 18.84
CA THR A 582 9.75 20.40 18.56
C THR A 582 9.50 19.09 17.82
N TRP A 583 8.48 18.33 18.21
CA TRP A 583 8.13 17.04 17.62
C TRP A 583 7.66 17.17 16.16
N ASN A 584 6.91 18.25 15.85
CA ASN A 584 6.40 18.51 14.51
C ASN A 584 7.33 19.41 13.65
N SER A 585 8.51 19.77 14.15
CA SER A 585 9.41 20.66 13.43
C SER A 585 10.12 19.90 12.30
N PHE A 586 9.75 20.19 11.05
CA PHE A 586 10.37 19.61 9.87
C PHE A 586 11.39 20.55 9.23
N LEU A 587 10.95 21.77 8.89
CA LEU A 587 11.73 22.71 8.07
C LEU A 587 13.03 23.13 8.76
N GLU A 588 12.99 23.38 10.06
CA GLU A 588 14.16 23.85 10.80
C GLU A 588 15.28 22.78 10.84
N PRO A 589 15.03 21.54 11.33
CA PRO A 589 16.07 20.50 11.31
C PRO A 589 16.56 20.17 9.89
N PHE A 590 15.67 20.18 8.90
CA PHE A 590 16.04 19.90 7.51
C PHE A 590 17.06 20.89 6.93
N ILE A 591 17.05 22.14 7.40
CA ILE A 591 18.00 23.18 6.95
C ILE A 591 19.34 23.08 7.68
N TYR A 592 19.33 22.73 8.98
CA TYR A 592 20.56 22.70 9.80
C TYR A 592 21.31 21.37 9.74
N LEU A 593 20.65 20.27 9.40
CA LEU A 593 21.23 18.93 9.47
C LEU A 593 21.46 18.36 8.07
N SER A 594 22.56 17.63 7.90
CA SER A 594 22.87 16.90 6.67
C SER A 594 23.20 15.42 6.93
N SER A 595 23.62 15.08 8.14
CA SER A 595 23.93 13.72 8.58
C SER A 595 22.68 12.98 9.08
N PRO A 596 22.34 11.80 8.51
CA PRO A 596 21.18 10.99 8.93
C PRO A 596 21.14 10.70 10.42
N GLU A 597 22.29 10.46 11.04
CA GLU A 597 22.44 10.09 12.45
C GLU A 597 21.84 11.15 13.40
N LEU A 598 21.69 12.39 12.94
CA LEU A 598 21.19 13.52 13.71
C LEU A 598 19.72 13.85 13.43
N PHE A 599 19.11 13.25 12.40
CA PHE A 599 17.78 13.62 11.98
C PHE A 599 16.72 13.30 13.03
N PRO A 600 15.76 14.21 13.28
CA PRO A 600 14.56 13.92 14.06
C PRO A 600 13.54 13.16 13.21
N VAL A 601 12.56 12.53 13.87
CA VAL A 601 11.52 11.70 13.23
C VAL A 601 10.74 12.44 12.14
N SER A 602 10.50 13.75 12.34
CA SER A 602 9.81 14.61 11.37
C SER A 602 10.53 14.66 10.02
N VAL A 603 11.86 14.71 10.02
CA VAL A 603 12.70 14.66 8.81
C VAL A 603 12.81 13.23 8.30
N GLY A 604 12.98 12.27 9.22
CA GLY A 604 13.08 10.85 8.94
C GLY A 604 11.94 10.30 8.08
N LEU A 605 10.70 10.73 8.33
CA LEU A 605 9.51 10.29 7.59
C LEU A 605 9.58 10.55 6.08
N ASN A 606 10.32 11.58 5.65
CA ASN A 606 10.43 11.91 4.23
C ASN A 606 11.31 10.90 3.46
N PHE A 607 12.15 10.12 4.13
CA PHE A 607 13.03 9.13 3.50
C PHE A 607 12.34 7.80 3.17
N PHE A 608 11.08 7.60 3.56
CA PHE A 608 10.25 6.50 3.04
C PHE A 608 9.78 6.72 1.59
N ARG A 609 10.08 7.90 1.04
CA ARG A 609 9.91 8.20 -0.38
C ARG A 609 11.28 8.05 -1.02
N ASP A 610 11.43 7.06 -1.88
CA ASP A 610 12.68 6.86 -2.62
C ASP A 610 12.96 8.08 -3.51
N GLN A 611 14.24 8.39 -3.71
CA GLN A 611 14.69 9.47 -4.59
C GLN A 611 14.28 9.24 -6.05
N TYR A 612 14.00 7.98 -6.43
CA TYR A 612 13.60 7.57 -7.78
C TYR A 612 12.08 7.32 -7.94
N GLY A 613 11.26 7.66 -6.94
CA GLY A 613 9.80 7.70 -7.08
C GLY A 613 9.01 6.50 -6.55
N THR A 614 9.68 5.44 -6.07
CA THR A 614 9.00 4.34 -5.37
C THR A 614 8.62 4.78 -3.95
N ILE A 615 7.34 4.73 -3.61
CA ILE A 615 6.84 5.06 -2.27
C ILE A 615 6.35 3.78 -1.61
N PHE A 616 7.00 3.37 -0.52
CA PHE A 616 6.57 2.26 0.32
C PHE A 616 5.42 2.73 1.23
N TYR A 617 4.22 2.80 0.66
CA TYR A 617 3.05 3.38 1.36
C TYR A 617 2.69 2.64 2.64
N ASP A 618 2.83 1.32 2.65
CA ASP A 618 2.67 0.45 3.82
C ASP A 618 3.62 0.86 4.96
N ARG A 619 4.92 0.97 4.65
CA ARG A 619 5.95 1.40 5.63
C ARG A 619 5.78 2.84 6.06
N LEU A 620 5.52 3.76 5.12
CA LEU A 620 5.32 5.19 5.38
C LEU A 620 4.12 5.42 6.30
N ILE A 621 3.01 4.74 6.06
CA ILE A 621 1.80 4.86 6.90
C ILE A 621 2.06 4.26 8.29
N ALA A 622 2.71 3.09 8.38
CA ALA A 622 3.11 2.51 9.67
C ALA A 622 4.05 3.44 10.46
N ALA A 623 5.09 3.99 9.82
CA ALA A 623 6.01 4.96 10.41
C ALA A 623 5.28 6.24 10.87
N SER A 624 4.31 6.71 10.07
CA SER A 624 3.48 7.86 10.41
C SER A 624 2.65 7.60 11.66
N VAL A 625 2.01 6.43 11.78
CA VAL A 625 1.29 6.03 13.00
C VAL A 625 2.24 5.99 14.21
N LEU A 626 3.42 5.39 14.09
CA LEU A 626 4.41 5.36 15.17
C LEU A 626 4.81 6.77 15.61
N SER A 627 5.03 7.69 14.67
CA SER A 627 5.37 9.09 14.97
C SER A 627 4.27 9.85 15.72
N MET A 628 3.01 9.42 15.61
CA MET A 628 1.88 10.01 16.34
C MET A 628 1.78 9.49 17.77
N VAL A 629 2.31 8.30 18.07
CA VAL A 629 2.17 7.67 19.40
C VAL A 629 2.64 8.59 20.54
N PRO A 630 3.83 9.23 20.48
CA PRO A 630 4.27 10.11 21.57
C PRO A 630 3.36 11.32 21.79
N MET A 631 2.75 11.86 20.73
CA MET A 631 1.79 12.95 20.82
C MET A 631 0.47 12.51 21.48
N ILE A 632 0.00 11.30 21.16
CA ILE A 632 -1.20 10.70 21.78
C ILE A 632 -0.95 10.45 23.26
N VAL A 633 0.21 9.88 23.61
CA VAL A 633 0.61 9.65 24.99
C VAL A 633 0.68 10.97 25.76
N LEU A 634 1.31 12.01 25.18
CA LEU A 634 1.35 13.34 25.76
C LEU A 634 -0.06 13.88 26.03
N PHE A 635 -0.99 13.75 25.07
CA PHE A 635 -2.37 14.21 25.23
C PHE A 635 -3.05 13.57 26.44
N PHE A 636 -2.95 12.25 26.61
CA PHE A 636 -3.56 11.55 27.76
C PHE A 636 -2.99 11.99 29.11
N PHE A 637 -1.69 12.31 29.18
CA PHE A 637 -1.08 12.88 30.39
C PHE A 637 -1.42 14.37 30.59
N ALA A 638 -1.58 15.11 29.49
CA ALA A 638 -1.79 16.56 29.49
C ALA A 638 -3.27 16.97 29.67
N GLN A 639 -4.24 16.09 29.37
CA GLN A 639 -5.68 16.42 29.34
C GLN A 639 -6.19 17.13 30.61
N ARG A 640 -5.70 16.72 31.78
CA ARG A 640 -6.07 17.34 33.06
C ARG A 640 -5.59 18.79 33.15
N TYR A 641 -4.37 19.07 32.71
CA TYR A 641 -3.79 20.41 32.71
C TYR A 641 -4.44 21.33 31.66
N PHE A 642 -4.87 20.78 30.51
CA PHE A 642 -5.65 21.53 29.52
C PHE A 642 -7.00 22.00 30.09
N ILE A 643 -7.72 21.12 30.79
CA ILE A 643 -9.02 21.46 31.40
C ILE A 643 -8.86 22.52 32.49
N GLU A 644 -7.84 22.40 33.35
CA GLU A 644 -7.54 23.37 34.41
C GLU A 644 -7.06 24.73 33.83
N GLY A 645 -6.33 24.72 32.70
CA GLY A 645 -5.82 25.92 32.02
C GLY A 645 -6.88 26.73 31.26
N ILE A 646 -7.87 26.09 30.64
CA ILE A 646 -8.95 26.77 29.90
C ILE A 646 -9.88 27.55 30.84
N GLN A 647 -10.02 27.12 32.09
CA GLN A 647 -10.82 27.85 33.09
C GLN A 647 -10.25 29.25 33.40
N LEU A 648 -8.95 29.48 33.17
CA LEU A 648 -8.32 30.79 33.36
C LEU A 648 -8.57 31.76 32.20
N SER A 649 -8.92 31.30 30.99
CA SER A 649 -9.28 32.18 29.87
C SER A 649 -10.78 32.52 29.81
N GLY A 650 -11.61 31.85 30.61
CA GLY A 650 -13.07 32.02 30.64
C GLY A 650 -13.61 33.06 31.63
N LEU A 651 -12.78 33.63 32.51
CA LEU A 651 -13.22 34.67 33.46
C LEU A 651 -13.14 36.07 32.83
N LYS A 652 -14.08 36.34 31.91
CA LYS A 652 -14.60 37.69 31.64
C LYS A 652 -16.11 37.57 31.43
N GLY A 653 -16.86 37.89 32.48
CA GLY A 653 -18.32 37.88 32.53
C GLY A 653 -18.82 37.46 33.89
#